data_AF-A0A2D6A8A4-F1
#
_entry.id   AF-A0A2D6A8A4-F1
#
_cell.length_a   1.000
_cell.length_b   1.000
_cell.length_c   1.000
_cell.angle_alpha   90.00
_cell.angle_beta   90.00
_cell.angle_gamma   90.00
#
_symmetry.space_group_name_H-M   'P 1'
#
loop_
_entity.id
_entity.type
_entity.pdbx_description
1 polymer ?
#
loop_
_entity_poly.entity_id
_entity_poly.type
_entity_poly.pdbx_seq_one_letter_code
_entity_poly.pdbx_strand_id
1 'polypeptide(L)'
;MTTTAITQKTAPRQAEVPEISILLHVTDAEARVDVLVSAYTRVLAEMGRTGELVFILDGVAGSTLEALEALQASRDDVRVLALQGGGHGESIAFKAALEYSAGRYLLTTWDYFQVDPRELVALMKALEDGQLDLVSSWRWPRVDPVLNRLQSTLFNWVLRVLSRVDLHDLNCNFRLMRREVMEEVTLYGDLFRFLPIMASRRGFKVREVKVRHVEERGKTGFFGLGVYVRRSLDILAVTFLTRFTRKPLRFFGIIGFALVLVGLVMTLPPLYERLFLSESIQDRPIVLVGVVLGSFGLQFIGFGLVGEIIIFTQSRNLKDYKIEQVLDSTSVPEAAAEAPMAEGAAVAATPSETGVIVRHVAPGEDVVLDHYVAGHERGTLFHLAAWRRMVEEACGRSSEVLVAERTGKIVGFLPWVNWKSMFLGRVSVSMPFAVYGGCVADDGEAAARLIQGAAEQCDAAGSSYLELRHFEGWSEASGVDLESVSRYVTFVRDLPSDPEACLGIIPRKARAEARRGREAGLEFVEAMDLPLFHRLFAANKQVLGSPALPMSILQGLMRHMGDALVMHQVRLPDGTCIAAVLSFLFRDLVLPYYSGALHGYDKLGANNFMYWKLMEWASARGIARFDFGRSRQDSGAAKFKKNMGFSTTVLRYEYHLGVGGKVPEFHPDNPKLSAYQRLWRRLPAPLARGLGAKLFKHVP
;
A
#
# COMPACT_ATOMS: atom_id res chain seq x y z
N MET A 1 -0.40 -33.61 -29.51
CA MET A 1 -1.20 -32.46 -29.96
C MET A 1 -2.45 -32.45 -29.09
N THR A 2 -2.40 -31.69 -28.01
CA THR A 2 -3.43 -31.71 -26.97
C THR A 2 -3.85 -30.27 -26.77
N THR A 3 -4.94 -29.90 -27.41
CA THR A 3 -5.56 -28.58 -27.36
C THR A 3 -6.27 -28.45 -26.01
N THR A 4 -5.68 -27.68 -25.09
CA THR A 4 -6.32 -27.30 -23.83
C THR A 4 -7.35 -26.22 -24.14
N ALA A 5 -8.63 -26.60 -24.15
CA ALA A 5 -9.74 -25.66 -24.28
C ALA A 5 -9.80 -24.77 -23.05
N ILE A 6 -9.70 -23.46 -23.29
CA ILE A 6 -9.92 -22.40 -22.31
C ILE A 6 -11.43 -22.32 -22.08
N THR A 7 -11.88 -22.63 -20.88
CA THR A 7 -13.29 -22.46 -20.46
C THR A 7 -13.62 -20.97 -20.54
N GLN A 8 -14.51 -20.63 -21.48
CA GLN A 8 -15.03 -19.27 -21.66
C GLN A 8 -15.77 -18.83 -20.40
N LYS A 9 -15.42 -17.63 -19.94
CA LYS A 9 -16.06 -16.88 -18.87
C LYS A 9 -17.46 -16.47 -19.35
N THR A 10 -18.49 -17.20 -18.95
CA THR A 10 -19.89 -16.79 -19.17
C THR A 10 -20.13 -15.49 -18.40
N ALA A 11 -20.49 -14.42 -19.10
CA ALA A 11 -20.91 -13.16 -18.48
C ALA A 11 -22.20 -13.42 -17.66
N PRO A 12 -22.30 -12.95 -16.40
CA PRO A 12 -23.53 -13.11 -15.65
C PRO A 12 -24.61 -12.18 -16.23
N ARG A 13 -25.76 -12.76 -16.59
CA ARG A 13 -27.03 -12.03 -16.65
C ARG A 13 -27.26 -11.37 -15.28
N GLN A 14 -27.85 -10.18 -15.24
CA GLN A 14 -28.19 -9.44 -14.01
C GLN A 14 -29.00 -10.33 -13.04
N ALA A 15 -28.31 -11.02 -12.14
CA ALA A 15 -28.91 -11.75 -11.04
C ALA A 15 -29.06 -10.77 -9.87
N GLU A 16 -30.22 -10.77 -9.23
CA GLU A 16 -30.43 -10.07 -7.96
C GLU A 16 -29.27 -10.37 -7.01
N VAL A 17 -28.70 -9.33 -6.39
CA VAL A 17 -27.58 -9.49 -5.47
C VAL A 17 -28.08 -10.32 -4.28
N PRO A 18 -27.50 -11.51 -4.02
CA PRO A 18 -27.95 -12.37 -2.93
C PRO A 18 -27.74 -11.66 -1.58
N GLU A 19 -28.64 -11.85 -0.63
CA GLU A 19 -28.47 -11.27 0.71
C GLU A 19 -27.50 -12.11 1.57
N ILE A 20 -27.58 -13.44 1.47
CA ILE A 20 -26.80 -14.39 2.28
C ILE A 20 -25.99 -15.34 1.37
N SER A 21 -24.68 -15.44 1.58
CA SER A 21 -23.85 -16.49 0.98
C SER A 21 -23.52 -17.55 2.01
N ILE A 22 -23.90 -18.79 1.72
CA ILE A 22 -23.59 -19.96 2.54
C ILE A 22 -22.35 -20.63 1.96
N LEU A 23 -21.24 -20.54 2.69
CA LEU A 23 -19.94 -21.08 2.30
C LEU A 23 -19.76 -22.46 2.92
N LEU A 24 -19.73 -23.51 2.09
CA LEU A 24 -19.60 -24.90 2.50
C LEU A 24 -18.22 -25.42 2.12
N HIS A 25 -17.40 -25.75 3.13
CA HIS A 25 -16.11 -26.38 2.90
C HIS A 25 -16.28 -27.89 2.73
N VAL A 26 -15.92 -28.40 1.56
CA VAL A 26 -16.09 -29.80 1.16
C VAL A 26 -14.76 -30.52 1.26
N THR A 27 -14.71 -31.52 2.14
CA THR A 27 -13.52 -32.35 2.40
C THR A 27 -13.78 -33.83 2.19
N ASP A 28 -15.05 -34.25 2.20
CA ASP A 28 -15.46 -35.62 1.93
C ASP A 28 -15.80 -35.82 0.44
N ALA A 29 -15.23 -36.85 -0.17
CA ALA A 29 -15.49 -37.21 -1.56
C ALA A 29 -16.87 -37.88 -1.76
N GLU A 30 -17.55 -38.27 -0.68
CA GLU A 30 -18.88 -38.88 -0.69
C GLU A 30 -19.97 -37.98 -0.08
N ALA A 31 -19.74 -36.67 -0.02
CA ALA A 31 -20.67 -35.71 0.56
C ALA A 31 -22.02 -35.68 -0.19
N ARG A 32 -23.13 -35.75 0.56
CA ARG A 32 -24.50 -35.66 0.01
C ARG A 32 -24.91 -34.21 -0.22
N VAL A 33 -24.38 -33.59 -1.26
CA VAL A 33 -24.54 -32.17 -1.58
C VAL A 33 -25.98 -31.78 -1.95
N ASP A 34 -26.74 -32.70 -2.53
CA ASP A 34 -28.17 -32.55 -2.87
C ASP A 34 -29.03 -32.27 -1.64
N VAL A 35 -28.75 -32.97 -0.55
CA VAL A 35 -29.45 -32.81 0.73
C VAL A 35 -29.13 -31.45 1.35
N LEU A 36 -27.87 -30.98 1.25
CA LEU A 36 -27.45 -29.68 1.75
C LEU A 36 -28.14 -28.55 0.99
N VAL A 37 -28.11 -28.59 -0.35
CA VAL A 37 -28.78 -27.60 -1.20
C VAL A 37 -30.26 -27.52 -0.85
N SER A 38 -30.93 -28.67 -0.77
CA SER A 38 -32.36 -28.73 -0.47
C SER A 38 -32.71 -28.17 0.92
N ALA A 39 -31.86 -28.40 1.92
CA ALA A 39 -32.09 -27.94 3.29
C ALA A 39 -31.91 -26.42 3.41
N TYR A 40 -30.80 -25.88 2.91
CA TYR A 40 -30.51 -24.45 3.02
C TYR A 40 -31.41 -23.60 2.11
N THR A 41 -31.74 -24.07 0.90
CA THR A 41 -32.72 -23.40 0.03
C THR A 41 -34.07 -23.25 0.74
N ARG A 42 -34.52 -24.30 1.44
CA ARG A 42 -35.77 -24.28 2.18
C ARG A 42 -35.74 -23.27 3.32
N VAL A 43 -34.65 -23.25 4.10
CA VAL A 43 -34.51 -22.28 5.21
C VAL A 43 -34.48 -20.85 4.68
N LEU A 44 -33.75 -20.57 3.60
CA LEU A 44 -33.73 -19.24 2.97
C LEU A 44 -35.12 -18.81 2.47
N ALA A 45 -35.86 -19.73 1.86
CA ALA A 45 -37.23 -19.50 1.42
C ALA A 45 -38.20 -19.25 2.59
N GLU A 46 -38.10 -20.03 3.67
CA GLU A 46 -38.88 -19.83 4.90
C GLU A 46 -38.60 -18.46 5.56
N MET A 47 -37.38 -17.94 5.40
CA MET A 47 -36.98 -16.62 5.88
C MET A 47 -37.37 -15.47 4.93
N GLY A 48 -37.79 -15.78 3.70
CA GLY A 48 -38.05 -14.78 2.65
C GLY A 48 -36.79 -14.02 2.22
N ARG A 49 -35.62 -14.66 2.28
CA ARG A 49 -34.31 -14.05 2.00
C ARG A 49 -33.71 -14.67 0.74
N THR A 50 -33.05 -13.86 -0.10
CA THR A 50 -32.26 -14.38 -1.23
C THR A 50 -30.91 -14.87 -0.73
N GLY A 51 -30.41 -15.96 -1.30
CA GLY A 51 -29.10 -16.45 -0.94
C GLY A 51 -28.50 -17.35 -1.99
N GLU A 52 -27.19 -17.56 -1.86
CA GLU A 52 -26.41 -18.44 -2.72
C GLU A 52 -25.64 -19.45 -1.86
N LEU A 53 -25.37 -20.62 -2.44
CA LEU A 53 -24.58 -21.68 -1.83
C LEU A 53 -23.26 -21.81 -2.59
N VAL A 54 -22.14 -21.57 -1.89
CA VAL A 54 -20.79 -21.66 -2.45
C VAL A 54 -20.09 -22.88 -1.86
N PHE A 55 -19.90 -23.91 -2.69
CA PHE A 55 -19.19 -25.13 -2.33
C PHE A 55 -17.72 -25.01 -2.68
N ILE A 56 -16.85 -25.30 -1.70
CA ILE A 56 -15.41 -25.14 -1.82
C ILE A 56 -14.76 -26.52 -1.72
N LEU A 57 -14.29 -27.06 -2.85
CA LEU A 57 -13.60 -28.35 -2.89
C LEU A 57 -12.10 -28.14 -2.70
N ASP A 58 -11.55 -28.61 -1.58
CA ASP A 58 -10.12 -28.57 -1.31
C ASP A 58 -9.46 -29.93 -1.60
N GLY A 59 -9.10 -30.17 -2.87
CA GLY A 59 -8.47 -31.43 -3.29
C GLY A 59 -9.41 -32.64 -3.34
N VAL A 60 -10.73 -32.40 -3.27
CA VAL A 60 -11.75 -33.42 -3.44
C VAL A 60 -12.00 -33.65 -4.94
N ALA A 61 -11.86 -34.89 -5.38
CA ALA A 61 -12.14 -35.32 -6.75
C ALA A 61 -13.14 -36.50 -6.75
N GLY A 62 -13.82 -36.73 -7.86
CA GLY A 62 -14.76 -37.83 -8.03
C GLY A 62 -16.23 -37.40 -7.99
N SER A 63 -17.10 -38.29 -7.51
CA SER A 63 -18.57 -38.18 -7.63
C SER A 63 -19.17 -36.91 -7.04
N THR A 64 -18.60 -36.38 -5.95
CA THR A 64 -19.08 -35.11 -5.34
C THR A 64 -18.85 -33.90 -6.25
N LEU A 65 -17.73 -33.86 -7.00
CA LEU A 65 -17.47 -32.77 -7.95
C LEU A 65 -18.47 -32.82 -9.11
N GLU A 66 -18.67 -34.01 -9.69
CA GLU A 66 -19.62 -34.23 -10.79
C GLU A 66 -21.06 -33.84 -10.37
N ALA A 67 -21.47 -34.22 -9.15
CA ALA A 67 -22.77 -33.86 -8.61
C ALA A 67 -22.93 -32.34 -8.42
N LEU A 68 -21.89 -31.67 -7.95
CA LEU A 68 -21.89 -30.21 -7.77
C LEU A 68 -21.90 -29.45 -9.11
N GLU A 69 -21.17 -29.93 -10.12
CA GLU A 69 -21.20 -29.37 -11.48
C GLU A 69 -22.60 -29.49 -12.10
N ALA A 70 -23.26 -30.65 -11.94
CA ALA A 70 -24.63 -30.84 -12.39
C ALA A 70 -25.64 -29.92 -11.67
N LEU A 71 -25.45 -29.70 -10.36
CA LEU A 71 -26.27 -28.77 -9.58
C LEU A 71 -26.05 -27.30 -10.00
N GLN A 72 -24.82 -26.89 -10.24
CA GLN A 72 -24.51 -25.54 -10.73
C GLN A 72 -25.06 -25.30 -12.15
N ALA A 73 -25.05 -26.32 -13.02
CA ALA A 73 -25.62 -26.19 -14.37
C ALA A 73 -27.14 -26.04 -14.38
N SER A 74 -27.83 -26.50 -13.33
CA SER A 74 -29.30 -26.49 -13.23
C SER A 74 -29.84 -25.41 -12.29
N ARG A 75 -28.96 -24.70 -11.55
CA ARG A 75 -29.36 -23.73 -10.54
C ARG A 75 -28.42 -22.52 -10.51
N ASP A 76 -28.99 -21.33 -10.59
CA ASP A 76 -28.24 -20.07 -10.53
C ASP A 76 -27.79 -19.67 -9.11
N ASP A 77 -28.36 -20.29 -8.08
CA ASP A 77 -28.04 -20.06 -6.67
C ASP A 77 -26.91 -20.97 -6.12
N VAL A 78 -26.37 -21.87 -6.95
CA VAL A 78 -25.27 -22.78 -6.58
C VAL A 78 -23.99 -22.38 -7.31
N ARG A 79 -22.91 -22.27 -6.56
CA ARG A 79 -21.57 -21.92 -7.04
C ARG A 79 -20.56 -22.94 -6.55
N VAL A 80 -19.66 -23.36 -7.44
CA VAL A 80 -18.64 -24.36 -7.12
C VAL A 80 -17.26 -23.77 -7.34
N LEU A 81 -16.39 -23.92 -6.33
CA LEU A 81 -15.01 -23.47 -6.34
C LEU A 81 -14.10 -24.66 -6.04
N ALA A 82 -13.33 -25.12 -7.02
CA ALA A 82 -12.38 -26.22 -6.85
C ALA A 82 -10.94 -25.68 -6.74
N LEU A 83 -10.28 -25.97 -5.61
CA LEU A 83 -8.89 -25.60 -5.37
C LEU A 83 -7.93 -26.70 -5.83
N GLN A 84 -7.01 -26.34 -6.73
CA GLN A 84 -6.01 -27.26 -7.27
C GLN A 84 -4.91 -27.55 -6.26
N GLY A 85 -4.58 -28.83 -6.03
CA GLY A 85 -3.42 -29.25 -5.22
C GLY A 85 -3.77 -29.84 -3.84
N GLY A 86 -4.99 -29.61 -3.34
CA GLY A 86 -5.51 -30.14 -2.08
C GLY A 86 -4.79 -29.70 -0.80
N GLY A 87 -5.48 -29.78 0.34
CA GLY A 87 -4.90 -29.55 1.66
C GLY A 87 -4.49 -28.10 1.94
N HIS A 88 -5.16 -27.13 1.33
CA HIS A 88 -4.93 -25.70 1.55
C HIS A 88 -5.44 -25.22 2.91
N GLY A 89 -6.43 -25.92 3.47
CA GLY A 89 -6.99 -25.64 4.79
C GLY A 89 -8.04 -24.52 4.81
N GLU A 90 -8.76 -24.42 5.93
CA GLU A 90 -9.98 -23.61 6.07
C GLU A 90 -9.76 -22.12 5.74
N SER A 91 -8.66 -21.51 6.19
CA SER A 91 -8.45 -20.07 5.97
C SER A 91 -8.30 -19.73 4.49
N ILE A 92 -7.66 -20.59 3.69
CA ILE A 92 -7.49 -20.38 2.26
C ILE A 92 -8.81 -20.68 1.54
N ALA A 93 -9.46 -21.79 1.89
CA ALA A 93 -10.73 -22.21 1.33
C ALA A 93 -11.80 -21.11 1.44
N PHE A 94 -12.06 -20.64 2.66
CA PHE A 94 -13.08 -19.61 2.84
C PHE A 94 -12.66 -18.24 2.32
N LYS A 95 -11.35 -17.91 2.28
CA LYS A 95 -10.90 -16.65 1.66
C LYS A 95 -11.14 -16.65 0.15
N ALA A 96 -10.87 -17.76 -0.52
CA ALA A 96 -11.18 -17.89 -1.94
C ALA A 96 -12.70 -17.82 -2.19
N ALA A 97 -13.50 -18.40 -1.28
CA ALA A 97 -14.96 -18.31 -1.33
C ALA A 97 -15.50 -16.89 -1.08
N LEU A 98 -14.81 -16.09 -0.24
CA LEU A 98 -15.15 -14.68 -0.04
C LEU A 98 -15.08 -13.89 -1.35
N GLU A 99 -14.01 -14.08 -2.13
CA GLU A 99 -13.80 -13.43 -3.43
C GLU A 99 -14.82 -13.88 -4.49
N TYR A 100 -15.37 -15.08 -4.36
CA TYR A 100 -16.33 -15.66 -5.31
C TYR A 100 -17.81 -15.49 -4.91
N SER A 101 -18.08 -15.07 -3.68
CA SER A 101 -19.42 -14.85 -3.14
C SER A 101 -19.82 -13.38 -3.22
N ALA A 102 -21.12 -13.10 -3.37
CA ALA A 102 -21.69 -11.76 -3.48
C ALA A 102 -22.57 -11.34 -2.29
N GLY A 103 -22.91 -12.27 -1.39
CA GLY A 103 -23.84 -12.04 -0.28
C GLY A 103 -23.34 -11.03 0.75
N ARG A 104 -24.24 -10.19 1.26
CA ARG A 104 -23.94 -9.23 2.33
C ARG A 104 -23.59 -9.92 3.65
N TYR A 105 -24.28 -11.01 3.96
CA TYR A 105 -24.01 -11.87 5.11
C TYR A 105 -23.37 -13.18 4.65
N LEU A 106 -22.42 -13.67 5.43
CA LEU A 106 -21.71 -14.91 5.17
C LEU A 106 -22.02 -15.91 6.28
N LEU A 107 -22.51 -17.09 5.89
CA LEU A 107 -22.62 -18.25 6.78
C LEU A 107 -21.51 -19.23 6.42
N THR A 108 -20.60 -19.53 7.33
CA THR A 108 -19.66 -20.65 7.14
C THR A 108 -20.25 -21.93 7.72
N THR A 109 -20.02 -23.07 7.06
CA THR A 109 -20.45 -24.39 7.53
C THR A 109 -19.67 -25.52 6.84
N TRP A 110 -19.96 -26.76 7.23
CA TRP A 110 -19.37 -27.97 6.68
C TRP A 110 -20.21 -28.58 5.57
N ASP A 111 -19.64 -29.56 4.86
CA ASP A 111 -20.29 -30.47 3.92
C ASP A 111 -21.21 -31.52 4.60
N TYR A 112 -21.55 -31.33 5.86
CA TYR A 112 -22.50 -32.13 6.62
C TYR A 112 -23.21 -31.30 7.70
N PHE A 113 -24.31 -31.83 8.24
CA PHE A 113 -25.04 -31.16 9.32
C PHE A 113 -24.43 -31.47 10.68
N GLN A 114 -23.68 -30.51 11.22
CA GLN A 114 -23.28 -30.47 12.62
C GLN A 114 -24.28 -29.69 13.48
N VAL A 115 -24.98 -28.74 12.86
CA VAL A 115 -26.02 -27.90 13.44
C VAL A 115 -27.22 -28.00 12.49
N ASP A 116 -28.43 -27.98 13.05
CA ASP A 116 -29.66 -27.93 12.25
C ASP A 116 -29.67 -26.63 11.42
N PRO A 117 -29.81 -26.67 10.08
CA PRO A 117 -29.87 -25.47 9.24
C PRO A 117 -30.92 -24.44 9.68
N ARG A 118 -32.01 -24.87 10.34
CA ARG A 118 -33.05 -23.96 10.87
C ARG A 118 -32.54 -22.99 11.93
N GLU A 119 -31.43 -23.33 12.60
CA GLU A 119 -30.79 -22.45 13.58
C GLU A 119 -30.21 -21.17 12.93
N LEU A 120 -30.07 -21.14 11.60
CA LEU A 120 -29.73 -19.92 10.85
C LEU A 120 -30.70 -18.77 11.16
N VAL A 121 -31.99 -19.07 11.37
CA VAL A 121 -33.01 -18.08 11.73
C VAL A 121 -32.66 -17.38 13.05
N ALA A 122 -32.22 -18.16 14.05
CA ALA A 122 -31.83 -17.63 15.36
C ALA A 122 -30.55 -16.81 15.28
N LEU A 123 -29.58 -17.23 14.46
CA LEU A 123 -28.34 -16.49 14.21
C LEU A 123 -28.60 -15.16 13.52
N MET A 124 -29.42 -15.14 12.46
CA MET A 124 -29.80 -13.92 11.74
C MET A 124 -30.49 -12.93 12.67
N LYS A 125 -31.47 -13.41 13.45
CA LYS A 125 -32.16 -12.58 14.44
C LYS A 125 -31.19 -11.98 15.46
N ALA A 126 -30.27 -12.79 16.00
CA ALA A 126 -29.28 -12.30 16.95
C ALA A 126 -28.32 -11.27 16.33
N LEU A 127 -27.96 -11.43 15.06
CA LEU A 127 -27.07 -10.52 14.34
C LEU A 127 -27.74 -9.15 14.11
N GLU A 128 -29.00 -9.17 13.66
CA GLU A 128 -29.79 -7.97 13.38
C GLU A 128 -30.20 -7.25 14.68
N ASP A 129 -30.88 -7.94 15.60
CA ASP A 129 -31.38 -7.36 16.86
C ASP A 129 -30.24 -6.88 17.77
N GLY A 130 -29.12 -7.61 17.78
CA GLY A 130 -27.98 -7.32 18.63
C GLY A 130 -27.01 -6.28 18.07
N GLN A 131 -27.26 -5.75 16.86
CA GLN A 131 -26.29 -4.94 16.10
C GLN A 131 -24.89 -5.56 16.12
N LEU A 132 -24.82 -6.87 15.89
CA LEU A 132 -23.58 -7.63 15.93
C LEU A 132 -22.96 -7.68 14.53
N ASP A 133 -21.66 -7.95 14.50
CA ASP A 133 -20.91 -8.15 13.27
C ASP A 133 -20.65 -9.62 12.99
N LEU A 134 -20.50 -10.44 14.05
CA LEU A 134 -20.31 -11.88 13.96
C LEU A 134 -21.04 -12.60 15.10
N VAL A 135 -21.80 -13.64 14.74
CA VAL A 135 -22.46 -14.56 15.66
C VAL A 135 -21.82 -15.95 15.53
N SER A 136 -21.20 -16.40 16.61
CA SER A 136 -20.65 -17.75 16.71
C SER A 136 -21.68 -18.70 17.33
N SER A 137 -21.70 -19.95 16.88
CA SER A 137 -22.60 -20.95 17.44
C SER A 137 -21.99 -21.71 18.60
N TRP A 138 -22.79 -21.98 19.62
CA TRP A 138 -22.47 -22.88 20.72
C TRP A 138 -23.35 -24.11 20.68
N ARG A 139 -22.76 -25.26 20.37
CA ARG A 139 -23.45 -26.55 20.34
C ARG A 139 -23.89 -26.96 21.75
N TRP A 140 -25.19 -26.92 21.99
CA TRP A 140 -25.79 -27.22 23.29
C TRP A 140 -27.14 -27.97 23.17
N PRO A 141 -27.37 -29.08 23.89
CA PRO A 141 -26.39 -29.84 24.68
C PRO A 141 -25.36 -30.56 23.81
N ARG A 142 -24.19 -30.85 24.36
CA ARG A 142 -23.09 -31.48 23.62
C ARG A 142 -23.25 -33.00 23.59
N VAL A 143 -23.46 -33.57 22.40
CA VAL A 143 -23.62 -35.01 22.17
C VAL A 143 -22.31 -35.80 22.02
N ASP A 144 -21.15 -35.13 22.07
CA ASP A 144 -19.83 -35.78 21.93
C ASP A 144 -19.49 -36.76 23.08
N PRO A 145 -18.58 -37.73 22.85
CA PRO A 145 -18.03 -38.59 23.91
C PRO A 145 -17.45 -37.80 25.09
N VAL A 146 -17.51 -38.36 26.30
CA VAL A 146 -17.10 -37.70 27.56
C VAL A 146 -15.67 -37.14 27.50
N LEU A 147 -14.72 -37.91 26.96
CA LEU A 147 -13.31 -37.50 26.86
C LEU A 147 -13.14 -36.28 25.94
N ASN A 148 -13.84 -36.26 24.80
CA ASN A 148 -13.83 -35.14 23.87
C ASN A 148 -14.47 -33.90 24.49
N ARG A 149 -15.53 -34.08 25.30
CA ARG A 149 -16.16 -33.00 26.07
C ARG A 149 -15.21 -32.40 27.09
N LEU A 150 -14.50 -33.21 27.87
CA LEU A 150 -13.51 -32.75 28.84
C LEU A 150 -12.39 -31.96 28.15
N GLN A 151 -11.82 -32.52 27.08
CA GLN A 151 -10.76 -31.87 26.31
C GLN A 151 -11.22 -30.53 25.72
N SER A 152 -12.38 -30.51 25.06
CA SER A 152 -12.95 -29.30 24.48
C SER A 152 -13.19 -28.23 25.55
N THR A 153 -13.68 -28.64 26.72
CA THR A 153 -13.88 -27.75 27.87
C THR A 153 -12.57 -27.14 28.34
N LEU A 154 -11.51 -27.95 28.49
CA LEU A 154 -10.18 -27.46 28.89
C LEU A 154 -9.60 -26.51 27.83
N PHE A 155 -9.69 -26.87 26.56
CA PHE A 155 -9.19 -26.07 25.43
C PHE A 155 -9.89 -24.70 25.38
N ASN A 156 -11.21 -24.68 25.42
CA ASN A 156 -11.99 -23.44 25.42
C ASN A 156 -11.80 -22.65 26.71
N TRP A 157 -11.57 -23.30 27.86
CA TRP A 157 -11.21 -22.61 29.10
C TRP A 157 -9.86 -21.88 28.98
N VAL A 158 -8.81 -22.55 28.50
CA VAL A 158 -7.49 -21.92 28.28
C VAL A 158 -7.62 -20.73 27.33
N LEU A 159 -8.35 -20.89 26.23
CA LEU A 159 -8.55 -19.80 25.27
C LEU A 159 -9.36 -18.63 25.83
N ARG A 160 -10.41 -18.88 26.61
CA ARG A 160 -11.16 -17.81 27.29
C ARG A 160 -10.26 -16.98 28.21
N VAL A 161 -9.43 -17.65 29.02
CA VAL A 161 -8.48 -17.00 29.92
C VAL A 161 -7.43 -16.18 29.14
N LEU A 162 -6.91 -16.73 28.04
CA LEU A 162 -5.86 -16.06 27.26
C LEU A 162 -6.38 -14.91 26.41
N SER A 163 -7.53 -15.09 25.76
CA SER A 163 -8.12 -14.16 24.79
C SER A 163 -9.02 -13.10 25.41
N ARG A 164 -9.57 -13.33 26.61
CA ARG A 164 -10.59 -12.51 27.29
C ARG A 164 -11.90 -12.35 26.50
N VAL A 165 -12.18 -13.27 25.58
CA VAL A 165 -13.46 -13.33 24.87
C VAL A 165 -14.26 -14.50 25.44
N ASP A 166 -15.51 -14.27 25.84
CA ASP A 166 -16.37 -15.30 26.43
C ASP A 166 -17.05 -16.14 25.33
N LEU A 167 -16.32 -17.15 24.83
CA LEU A 167 -16.80 -18.12 23.84
C LEU A 167 -16.61 -19.54 24.37
N HIS A 168 -17.68 -20.34 24.31
CA HIS A 168 -17.72 -21.70 24.83
C HIS A 168 -17.39 -22.76 23.78
N ASP A 169 -17.56 -22.48 22.49
CA ASP A 169 -17.38 -23.45 21.42
C ASP A 169 -16.79 -22.83 20.14
N LEU A 170 -15.49 -22.52 20.20
CA LEU A 170 -14.76 -22.02 19.05
C LEU A 170 -14.65 -23.01 17.89
N ASN A 171 -14.85 -24.31 18.12
CA ASN A 171 -14.71 -25.31 17.05
C ASN A 171 -15.99 -25.49 16.23
N CYS A 172 -17.07 -24.77 16.54
CA CYS A 172 -18.25 -24.77 15.70
C CYS A 172 -18.03 -23.80 14.52
N ASN A 173 -18.02 -24.35 13.30
CA ASN A 173 -17.87 -23.54 12.09
C ASN A 173 -19.19 -22.97 11.57
N PHE A 174 -20.34 -23.34 12.16
CA PHE A 174 -21.64 -22.72 11.88
C PHE A 174 -21.67 -21.30 12.44
N ARG A 175 -21.26 -20.33 11.61
CA ARG A 175 -21.05 -18.94 12.04
C ARG A 175 -21.63 -18.01 11.00
N LEU A 176 -22.40 -17.04 11.47
CA LEU A 176 -22.97 -16.00 10.62
C LEU A 176 -22.23 -14.70 10.90
N MET A 177 -21.82 -14.00 9.85
CA MET A 177 -21.11 -12.74 9.97
C MET A 177 -21.46 -11.80 8.84
N ARG A 178 -21.22 -10.51 9.04
CA ARG A 178 -21.21 -9.55 7.94
C ARG A 178 -19.96 -9.76 7.09
N ARG A 179 -20.07 -9.53 5.78
CA ARG A 179 -18.96 -9.69 4.83
C ARG A 179 -17.69 -8.94 5.25
N GLU A 180 -17.85 -7.73 5.80
CA GLU A 180 -16.73 -6.86 6.21
C GLU A 180 -15.85 -7.51 7.28
N VAL A 181 -16.39 -8.42 8.10
CA VAL A 181 -15.60 -9.17 9.10
C VAL A 181 -14.54 -10.00 8.40
N MET A 182 -14.89 -10.68 7.31
CA MET A 182 -13.99 -11.58 6.62
C MET A 182 -13.03 -10.86 5.66
N GLU A 183 -13.44 -9.71 5.12
CA GLU A 183 -12.59 -8.83 4.31
C GLU A 183 -11.50 -8.15 5.15
N GLU A 184 -11.85 -7.70 6.35
CA GLU A 184 -10.90 -7.02 7.21
C GLU A 184 -10.06 -8.00 8.03
N VAL A 185 -10.61 -9.14 8.48
CA VAL A 185 -9.88 -10.11 9.32
C VAL A 185 -8.87 -10.92 8.51
N THR A 186 -7.57 -10.73 8.80
CA THR A 186 -6.48 -11.41 8.09
C THR A 186 -6.29 -12.79 8.69
N LEU A 187 -6.66 -13.85 7.95
CA LEU A 187 -6.50 -15.25 8.37
C LEU A 187 -5.38 -15.92 7.57
N TYR A 188 -4.59 -16.78 8.22
CA TYR A 188 -3.52 -17.56 7.60
C TYR A 188 -3.46 -18.96 8.20
N GLY A 189 -3.13 -19.98 7.39
CA GLY A 189 -2.99 -21.37 7.84
C GLY A 189 -4.25 -21.90 8.53
N ASP A 190 -4.09 -22.54 9.70
CA ASP A 190 -5.19 -23.14 10.48
C ASP A 190 -5.89 -22.14 11.43
N LEU A 191 -5.69 -20.83 11.24
CA LEU A 191 -6.20 -19.80 12.17
C LEU A 191 -7.70 -19.49 12.02
N PHE A 192 -8.39 -20.05 11.02
CA PHE A 192 -9.82 -19.81 10.77
C PHE A 192 -10.70 -20.08 12.00
N ARG A 193 -10.39 -21.12 12.79
CA ARG A 193 -11.13 -21.41 14.03
C ARG A 193 -11.09 -20.27 15.04
N PHE A 194 -10.07 -19.41 14.99
CA PHE A 194 -9.91 -18.25 15.89
C PHE A 194 -10.47 -16.95 15.31
N LEU A 195 -11.15 -16.99 14.16
CA LEU A 195 -11.81 -15.84 13.54
C LEU A 195 -12.65 -15.02 14.54
N PRO A 196 -13.49 -15.60 15.42
CA PRO A 196 -14.25 -14.80 16.40
C PRO A 196 -13.35 -14.00 17.36
N ILE A 197 -12.23 -14.57 17.80
CA ILE A 197 -11.25 -13.88 18.66
C ILE A 197 -10.56 -12.77 17.88
N MET A 198 -10.14 -13.04 16.64
CA MET A 198 -9.45 -12.06 15.79
C MET A 198 -10.36 -10.90 15.39
N ALA A 199 -11.63 -11.19 15.10
CA ALA A 199 -12.67 -10.20 14.81
C ALA A 199 -12.90 -9.29 16.02
N SER A 200 -13.11 -9.86 17.21
CA SER A 200 -13.29 -9.09 18.45
C SER A 200 -12.10 -8.16 18.72
N ARG A 201 -10.86 -8.61 18.44
CA ARG A 201 -9.67 -7.76 18.60
C ARG A 201 -9.59 -6.60 17.61
N ARG A 202 -10.18 -6.73 16.43
CA ARG A 202 -10.31 -5.64 15.45
C ARG A 202 -11.47 -4.69 15.76
N GLY A 203 -12.23 -4.93 16.83
CA GLY A 203 -13.31 -4.07 17.28
C GLY A 203 -14.70 -4.52 16.83
N PHE A 204 -14.81 -5.66 16.13
CA PHE A 204 -16.11 -6.20 15.75
C PHE A 204 -16.88 -6.72 16.96
N LYS A 205 -18.20 -6.52 16.95
CA LYS A 205 -19.12 -6.99 17.99
C LYS A 205 -19.41 -8.47 17.76
N VAL A 206 -18.87 -9.30 18.64
CA VAL A 206 -18.96 -10.77 18.58
C VAL A 206 -19.78 -11.30 19.75
N ARG A 207 -20.75 -12.17 19.47
CA ARG A 207 -21.50 -12.91 20.51
C ARG A 207 -21.70 -14.37 20.11
N GLU A 208 -21.90 -15.20 21.12
CA GLU A 208 -22.22 -16.61 20.96
C GLU A 208 -23.72 -16.88 21.16
N VAL A 209 -24.31 -17.72 20.32
CA VAL A 209 -25.72 -18.17 20.42
C VAL A 209 -25.76 -19.67 20.58
N LYS A 210 -26.58 -20.15 21.53
CA LYS A 210 -26.80 -21.59 21.71
C LYS A 210 -27.59 -22.14 20.53
N VAL A 211 -27.09 -23.21 19.93
CA VAL A 211 -27.74 -23.93 18.84
C VAL A 211 -27.83 -25.41 19.16
N ARG A 212 -28.85 -26.07 18.61
CA ARG A 212 -29.01 -27.50 18.76
C ARG A 212 -27.88 -28.25 18.04
N HIS A 213 -27.13 -29.06 18.81
CA HIS A 213 -26.15 -29.98 18.24
C HIS A 213 -26.86 -31.20 17.64
N VAL A 214 -26.57 -31.50 16.37
CA VAL A 214 -27.04 -32.72 15.71
C VAL A 214 -25.89 -33.73 15.71
N GLU A 215 -26.17 -34.98 16.05
CA GLU A 215 -25.16 -36.06 16.07
C GLU A 215 -24.70 -36.37 14.63
N GLU A 216 -23.39 -36.28 14.40
CA GLU A 216 -22.76 -36.49 13.11
C GLU A 216 -22.96 -37.92 12.58
N ARG A 217 -23.11 -38.04 11.24
CA ARG A 217 -22.81 -39.26 10.45
C ARG A 217 -21.35 -39.30 9.97
N GLY A 218 -20.40 -38.68 10.67
CA GLY A 218 -19.01 -38.54 10.22
C GLY A 218 -17.99 -38.43 11.35
N LYS A 219 -17.31 -39.55 11.66
CA LYS A 219 -16.03 -39.66 12.41
C LYS A 219 -15.87 -38.86 13.71
N THR A 220 -16.70 -39.16 14.71
CA THR A 220 -16.39 -38.88 16.12
C THR A 220 -15.41 -39.93 16.66
N GLY A 221 -14.11 -39.58 16.75
CA GLY A 221 -13.06 -40.47 17.25
C GLY A 221 -11.95 -39.74 17.99
N PHE A 222 -11.04 -40.51 18.61
CA PHE A 222 -9.84 -39.97 19.23
C PHE A 222 -8.90 -39.44 18.13
N PHE A 223 -8.57 -38.15 18.18
CA PHE A 223 -7.59 -37.60 17.24
C PHE A 223 -6.19 -38.19 17.53
N GLY A 224 -5.30 -38.27 16.54
CA GLY A 224 -3.91 -38.69 16.79
C GLY A 224 -3.15 -37.68 17.65
N LEU A 225 -2.12 -38.12 18.39
CA LEU A 225 -1.27 -37.26 19.26
C LEU A 225 -0.75 -36.00 18.54
N GLY A 226 -0.42 -36.11 17.25
CA GLY A 226 0.03 -34.98 16.43
C GLY A 226 -1.01 -33.85 16.27
N VAL A 227 -2.30 -34.16 16.29
CA VAL A 227 -3.38 -33.16 16.23
C VAL A 227 -3.42 -32.34 17.52
N TYR A 228 -3.17 -32.97 18.68
CA TYR A 228 -3.13 -32.25 19.96
C TYR A 228 -1.92 -31.33 20.07
N VAL A 229 -0.75 -31.79 19.61
CA VAL A 229 0.45 -30.95 19.56
C VAL A 229 0.20 -29.76 18.65
N ARG A 230 -0.37 -29.97 17.46
CA ARG A 230 -0.71 -28.88 16.53
C ARG A 230 -1.70 -27.89 17.15
N ARG A 231 -2.81 -28.36 17.75
CA ARG A 231 -3.79 -27.51 18.46
C ARG A 231 -3.14 -26.68 19.58
N SER A 232 -2.16 -27.24 20.28
CA SER A 232 -1.43 -26.53 21.34
C SER A 232 -0.50 -25.46 20.75
N LEU A 233 0.18 -25.76 19.64
CA LEU A 233 0.98 -24.79 18.88
C LEU A 233 0.09 -23.67 18.30
N ASP A 234 -1.13 -23.99 17.87
CA ASP A 234 -2.10 -22.99 17.38
C ASP A 234 -2.52 -22.02 18.50
N ILE A 235 -2.77 -22.52 19.72
CA ILE A 235 -3.02 -21.65 20.89
C ILE A 235 -1.83 -20.74 21.14
N LEU A 236 -0.61 -21.28 21.08
CA LEU A 236 0.60 -20.49 21.25
C LEU A 236 0.73 -19.43 20.16
N ALA A 237 0.46 -19.80 18.90
CA ALA A 237 0.51 -18.91 17.74
C ALA A 237 -0.52 -17.78 17.87
N VAL A 238 -1.75 -18.07 18.30
CA VAL A 238 -2.78 -17.04 18.54
C VAL A 238 -2.39 -16.17 19.73
N THR A 239 -1.92 -16.76 20.83
CA THR A 239 -1.49 -16.00 22.01
C THR A 239 -0.35 -15.07 21.66
N PHE A 240 0.60 -15.54 20.85
CA PHE A 240 1.67 -14.74 20.28
C PHE A 240 1.10 -13.64 19.37
N LEU A 241 0.29 -13.97 18.36
CA LEU A 241 -0.28 -13.01 17.42
C LEU A 241 -1.16 -11.95 18.12
N THR A 242 -1.73 -12.27 19.26
CA THR A 242 -2.62 -11.37 20.01
C THR A 242 -1.89 -10.54 21.07
N ARG A 243 -0.84 -11.06 21.73
CA ARG A 243 -0.10 -10.35 22.80
C ARG A 243 1.26 -9.81 22.34
N PHE A 244 2.03 -10.57 21.55
CA PHE A 244 3.35 -10.17 21.07
C PHE A 244 3.27 -9.02 20.07
N THR A 245 2.29 -9.02 19.16
CA THR A 245 2.14 -7.98 18.12
C THR A 245 1.90 -6.56 18.62
N ARG A 246 1.50 -6.38 19.89
CA ARG A 246 1.34 -5.04 20.48
C ARG A 246 2.51 -4.59 21.33
N LYS A 247 3.09 -5.49 22.15
CA LYS A 247 4.14 -5.17 23.14
C LYS A 247 5.13 -6.34 23.30
N PRO A 248 5.93 -6.62 22.26
CA PRO A 248 6.84 -7.77 22.22
C PRO A 248 7.89 -7.72 23.32
N LEU A 249 8.40 -6.53 23.67
CA LEU A 249 9.32 -6.35 24.78
C LEU A 249 8.67 -6.71 26.12
N ARG A 250 7.39 -6.41 26.32
CA ARG A 250 6.69 -6.76 27.57
C ARG A 250 6.50 -8.27 27.70
N PHE A 251 6.22 -8.97 26.60
CA PHE A 251 6.04 -10.42 26.63
C PHE A 251 7.35 -11.15 26.93
N PHE A 252 8.38 -10.95 26.10
CA PHE A 252 9.66 -11.63 26.27
C PHE A 252 10.52 -11.04 27.39
N GLY A 253 10.38 -9.75 27.69
CA GLY A 253 11.11 -9.09 28.76
C GLY A 253 10.71 -9.56 30.16
N ILE A 254 9.43 -9.89 30.40
CA ILE A 254 9.00 -10.47 31.70
C ILE A 254 9.63 -11.86 31.89
N ILE A 255 9.55 -12.72 30.86
CA ILE A 255 10.15 -14.06 30.90
C ILE A 255 11.67 -13.95 31.07
N GLY A 256 12.30 -13.08 30.29
CA GLY A 256 13.75 -12.87 30.33
C GLY A 256 14.23 -12.31 31.67
N PHE A 257 13.53 -11.32 32.24
CA PHE A 257 13.84 -10.78 33.56
C PHE A 257 13.72 -11.83 34.66
N ALA A 258 12.67 -12.66 34.63
CA ALA A 258 12.51 -13.75 35.59
C ALA A 258 13.67 -14.76 35.50
N LEU A 259 14.08 -15.13 34.29
CA LEU A 259 15.22 -16.04 34.07
C LEU A 259 16.55 -15.43 34.53
N VAL A 260 16.80 -14.15 34.26
CA VAL A 260 17.99 -13.43 34.75
C VAL A 260 17.99 -13.39 36.27
N LEU A 261 16.86 -13.09 36.91
CA LEU A 261 16.75 -13.03 38.35
C LEU A 261 17.02 -14.39 39.00
N VAL A 262 16.43 -15.46 38.49
CA VAL A 262 16.69 -16.83 38.97
C VAL A 262 18.15 -17.21 38.76
N GLY A 263 18.72 -16.92 37.58
CA GLY A 263 20.13 -17.18 37.30
C GLY A 263 21.08 -16.42 38.23
N LEU A 264 20.74 -15.17 38.55
CA LEU A 264 21.50 -14.34 39.49
C LEU A 264 21.43 -14.90 40.92
N VAL A 265 20.25 -15.29 41.39
CA VAL A 265 20.08 -15.92 42.72
C VAL A 265 20.88 -17.21 42.83
N MET A 266 20.99 -17.99 41.75
CA MET A 266 21.77 -19.22 41.71
C MET A 266 23.30 -19.00 41.66
N THR A 267 23.76 -17.87 41.12
CA THR A 267 25.19 -17.58 40.91
C THR A 267 25.81 -16.68 41.98
N LEU A 268 25.04 -15.79 42.61
CA LEU A 268 25.54 -14.83 43.60
C LEU A 268 26.13 -15.49 44.86
N PRO A 269 25.50 -16.50 45.49
CA PRO A 269 26.08 -17.10 46.71
C PRO A 269 27.43 -17.78 46.48
N PRO A 270 27.60 -18.67 45.46
CA PRO A 270 28.92 -19.24 45.16
C PRO A 270 29.97 -18.19 44.76
N LEU A 271 29.54 -17.09 44.12
CA LEU A 271 30.43 -15.98 43.77
C LEU A 271 30.90 -15.24 45.03
N TYR A 272 30.02 -15.00 46.00
CA TYR A 272 30.37 -14.41 47.28
C TYR A 272 31.38 -15.29 48.05
N GLU A 273 31.11 -16.58 48.16
CA GLU A 273 32.00 -17.53 48.84
C GLU A 273 33.40 -17.57 48.19
N ARG A 274 33.46 -17.48 46.85
CA ARG A 274 34.74 -17.38 46.15
C ARG A 274 35.51 -16.11 46.48
N LEU A 275 34.83 -14.96 46.48
CA LEU A 275 35.47 -13.64 46.63
C LEU A 275 35.87 -13.33 48.08
N PHE A 276 35.11 -13.82 49.06
CA PHE A 276 35.30 -13.47 50.47
C PHE A 276 35.76 -14.65 51.35
N LEU A 277 35.44 -15.89 50.98
CA LEU A 277 35.77 -17.10 51.75
C LEU A 277 36.82 -17.98 51.06
N SER A 278 37.29 -17.58 49.87
CA SER A 278 38.31 -18.28 49.06
C SER A 278 37.94 -19.71 48.66
N GLU A 279 36.65 -20.07 48.70
CA GLU A 279 36.18 -21.40 48.30
C GLU A 279 36.26 -21.62 46.77
N SER A 280 36.29 -22.89 46.34
CA SER A 280 36.32 -23.25 44.92
C SER A 280 34.92 -23.23 44.29
N ILE A 281 34.83 -22.68 43.06
CA ILE A 281 33.61 -22.66 42.22
C ILE A 281 33.53 -23.89 41.29
N GLN A 282 34.65 -24.57 41.03
CA GLN A 282 34.80 -25.50 39.89
C GLN A 282 33.80 -26.68 39.92
N ASP A 283 33.44 -27.17 41.10
CA ASP A 283 32.59 -28.37 41.26
C ASP A 283 31.13 -28.07 41.59
N ARG A 284 30.63 -26.86 41.25
CA ARG A 284 29.27 -26.43 41.60
C ARG A 284 28.37 -26.31 40.37
N PRO A 285 27.58 -27.35 40.02
CA PRO A 285 26.66 -27.34 38.87
C PRO A 285 25.66 -26.17 38.88
N ILE A 286 25.28 -25.69 40.07
CA ILE A 286 24.35 -24.57 40.25
C ILE A 286 24.84 -23.27 39.57
N VAL A 287 26.16 -23.06 39.50
CA VAL A 287 26.76 -21.89 38.85
C VAL A 287 26.58 -21.99 37.34
N LEU A 288 26.82 -23.18 36.76
CA LEU A 288 26.61 -23.41 35.33
C LEU A 288 25.14 -23.23 34.95
N VAL A 289 24.22 -23.82 35.71
CA VAL A 289 22.77 -23.66 35.49
C VAL A 289 22.35 -22.19 35.59
N GLY A 290 22.83 -21.48 36.61
CA GLY A 290 22.50 -20.07 36.80
C GLY A 290 23.05 -19.16 35.69
N VAL A 291 24.28 -19.41 35.21
CA VAL A 291 24.86 -18.69 34.06
C VAL A 291 24.07 -18.96 32.77
N VAL A 292 23.71 -20.22 32.50
CA VAL A 292 22.91 -20.59 31.32
C VAL A 292 21.52 -19.96 31.37
N LEU A 293 20.84 -20.00 32.53
CA LEU A 293 19.54 -19.34 32.72
C LEU A 293 19.64 -17.82 32.55
N GLY A 294 20.67 -17.19 33.11
CA GLY A 294 20.93 -15.76 32.93
C GLY A 294 21.18 -15.38 31.47
N SER A 295 21.95 -16.19 30.75
CA SER A 295 22.22 -16.01 29.31
C SER A 295 20.94 -16.12 28.48
N PHE A 296 20.12 -17.14 28.70
CA PHE A 296 18.82 -17.25 28.05
C PHE A 296 17.90 -16.08 28.39
N GLY A 297 17.89 -15.64 29.65
CA GLY A 297 17.11 -14.50 30.08
C GLY A 297 17.48 -13.21 29.33
N LEU A 298 18.77 -12.96 29.13
CA LEU A 298 19.27 -11.84 28.33
C LEU A 298 18.89 -11.97 26.84
N GLN A 299 18.98 -13.18 26.27
CA GLN A 299 18.54 -13.44 24.89
C GLN A 299 17.05 -13.18 24.70
N PHE A 300 16.20 -13.58 25.64
CA PHE A 300 14.75 -13.31 25.61
C PHE A 300 14.47 -11.80 25.62
N ILE A 301 15.14 -11.03 26.48
CA ILE A 301 15.03 -9.56 26.46
C ILE A 301 15.46 -9.01 25.10
N GLY A 302 16.53 -9.54 24.51
CA GLY A 302 17.00 -9.21 23.17
C GLY A 302 15.94 -9.46 22.09
N PHE A 303 15.29 -10.64 22.08
CA PHE A 303 14.20 -10.94 21.14
C PHE A 303 13.00 -10.00 21.32
N GLY A 304 12.69 -9.63 22.57
CA GLY A 304 11.68 -8.62 22.87
C GLY A 304 12.00 -7.27 22.23
N LEU A 305 13.25 -6.80 22.35
CA LEU A 305 13.71 -5.54 21.77
C LEU A 305 13.71 -5.58 20.23
N VAL A 306 14.21 -6.66 19.63
CA VAL A 306 14.16 -6.86 18.17
C VAL A 306 12.72 -6.87 17.68
N GLY A 307 11.83 -7.57 18.39
CA GLY A 307 10.40 -7.55 18.11
C GLY A 307 9.81 -6.14 18.17
N GLU A 308 10.16 -5.35 19.18
CA GLU A 308 9.69 -3.98 19.35
C GLU A 308 10.14 -3.09 18.19
N ILE A 309 11.40 -3.25 17.74
CA ILE A 309 11.92 -2.56 16.56
C ILE A 309 11.17 -2.98 15.30
N ILE A 310 10.94 -4.28 15.08
CA ILE A 310 10.20 -4.78 13.91
C ILE A 310 8.80 -4.18 13.89
N ILE A 311 8.07 -4.24 15.00
CA ILE A 311 6.72 -3.71 15.10
C ILE A 311 6.74 -2.20 14.95
N PHE A 312 7.67 -1.48 15.58
CA PHE A 312 7.81 -0.04 15.38
C PHE A 312 8.04 0.30 13.90
N THR A 313 8.89 -0.45 13.20
CA THR A 313 9.15 -0.25 11.76
C THR A 313 7.95 -0.61 10.87
N GLN A 314 7.14 -1.60 11.24
CA GLN A 314 5.98 -2.08 10.48
C GLN A 314 4.64 -1.48 10.93
N SER A 315 4.60 -0.79 12.07
CA SER A 315 3.39 -0.23 12.72
C SER A 315 2.59 0.71 11.81
N ARG A 316 3.26 1.29 10.79
CA ARG A 316 2.64 2.16 9.79
C ARG A 316 1.75 1.40 8.79
N ASN A 317 1.94 0.09 8.64
CA ASN A 317 1.15 -0.78 7.78
C ASN A 317 0.12 -1.63 8.56
N LEU A 318 0.19 -1.63 9.90
CA LEU A 318 -0.74 -2.36 10.77
C LEU A 318 -1.79 -1.39 11.30
N LYS A 319 -2.94 -1.29 10.60
CA LYS A 319 -4.11 -0.56 11.12
C LYS A 319 -4.74 -1.40 12.24
N ASP A 320 -4.58 -0.93 13.47
CA ASP A 320 -5.04 -1.60 14.71
C ASP A 320 -6.43 -1.11 15.17
N TYR A 321 -7.09 -0.27 14.38
CA TYR A 321 -8.35 0.37 14.70
C TYR A 321 -9.27 0.41 13.46
N LYS A 322 -10.58 0.33 13.71
CA LYS A 322 -11.65 0.62 12.76
C LYS A 322 -12.34 1.90 13.22
N ILE A 323 -12.56 2.83 12.30
CA ILE A 323 -13.29 4.07 12.58
C ILE A 323 -14.78 3.71 12.52
N GLU A 324 -15.46 3.70 13.67
CA GLU A 324 -16.90 3.39 13.74
C GLU A 324 -17.73 4.51 13.10
N GLN A 325 -17.37 5.76 13.35
CA GLN A 325 -17.98 6.94 12.74
C GLN A 325 -17.03 8.14 12.89
N VAL A 326 -16.95 9.00 11.87
CA VAL A 326 -16.35 10.34 12.01
C VAL A 326 -17.50 11.29 12.34
N LEU A 327 -17.49 11.83 13.56
CA LEU A 327 -18.48 12.83 13.98
C LEU A 327 -17.89 14.21 13.68
N ASP A 328 -18.26 14.81 12.55
CA ASP A 328 -17.90 16.20 12.26
C ASP A 328 -18.69 17.12 13.19
N SER A 329 -17.99 17.78 14.12
CA SER A 329 -18.55 18.81 14.98
C SER A 329 -18.07 20.20 14.53
N THR A 330 -18.51 20.66 13.36
CA THR A 330 -18.60 22.09 13.02
C THR A 330 -19.36 22.26 11.70
N SER A 331 -20.68 22.39 11.79
CA SER A 331 -21.39 23.32 10.93
C SER A 331 -21.13 24.73 11.47
N VAL A 332 -20.16 25.44 10.91
CA VAL A 332 -20.10 26.89 11.07
C VAL A 332 -20.98 27.49 9.96
N PRO A 333 -22.07 28.20 10.30
CA PRO A 333 -22.84 28.96 9.32
C PRO A 333 -22.10 30.28 9.04
N GLU A 334 -21.49 30.41 7.88
CA GLU A 334 -20.87 31.66 7.45
C GLU A 334 -21.90 32.49 6.66
N ALA A 335 -22.64 33.32 7.41
CA ALA A 335 -23.44 34.41 6.87
C ALA A 335 -22.83 35.74 7.33
N ALA A 336 -22.41 36.55 6.33
CA ALA A 336 -22.53 38.00 6.22
C ALA A 336 -21.24 38.69 5.73
N ALA A 337 -21.22 39.01 4.43
CA ALA A 337 -20.95 40.37 3.95
C ALA A 337 -21.27 40.45 2.44
N GLU A 338 -22.44 41.01 2.13
CA GLU A 338 -22.86 41.39 0.78
C GLU A 338 -22.19 42.69 0.30
N ALA A 339 -21.72 42.65 -0.96
CA ALA A 339 -21.88 43.63 -2.05
C ALA A 339 -21.13 45.00 -2.00
N PRO A 340 -20.98 45.73 -3.14
CA PRO A 340 -21.50 45.46 -4.50
C PRO A 340 -20.49 45.61 -5.68
N MET A 341 -20.99 45.33 -6.90
CA MET A 341 -20.53 45.66 -8.27
C MET A 341 -20.19 44.39 -9.08
N ALA A 342 -20.75 44.11 -10.25
CA ALA A 342 -21.71 44.77 -11.12
C ALA A 342 -22.39 43.68 -11.96
N GLU A 343 -23.70 43.84 -12.23
CA GLU A 343 -24.46 42.97 -13.13
C GLU A 343 -23.90 43.04 -14.56
N GLY A 344 -23.62 41.87 -15.12
CA GLY A 344 -23.25 41.66 -16.50
C GLY A 344 -23.57 40.22 -16.91
N ALA A 345 -24.87 39.97 -17.10
CA ALA A 345 -25.47 38.87 -17.86
C ALA A 345 -24.69 37.54 -17.92
N ALA A 346 -24.95 36.64 -16.97
CA ALA A 346 -24.72 35.21 -17.18
C ALA A 346 -25.80 34.67 -18.14
N VAL A 347 -25.45 34.59 -19.43
CA VAL A 347 -26.18 33.75 -20.37
C VAL A 347 -25.94 32.31 -19.93
N ALA A 348 -27.02 31.64 -19.53
CA ALA A 348 -27.05 30.19 -19.40
C ALA A 348 -26.57 29.56 -20.71
N ALA A 349 -25.34 29.03 -20.71
CA ALA A 349 -24.82 28.27 -21.83
C ALA A 349 -25.59 26.95 -21.89
N THR A 350 -26.55 26.92 -22.81
CA THR A 350 -27.05 25.71 -23.46
C THR A 350 -25.85 24.86 -23.93
N PRO A 351 -25.94 23.52 -23.96
CA PRO A 351 -24.88 22.70 -24.56
C PRO A 351 -24.79 23.08 -26.03
N SER A 352 -23.77 23.85 -26.41
CA SER A 352 -23.59 24.27 -27.80
C SER A 352 -23.08 23.08 -28.62
N GLU A 353 -23.66 22.90 -29.80
CA GLU A 353 -23.42 21.85 -30.79
C GLU A 353 -22.01 21.88 -31.44
N THR A 354 -20.94 22.16 -30.70
CA THR A 354 -19.57 22.08 -31.22
C THR A 354 -18.70 21.17 -30.34
N GLY A 355 -18.61 19.89 -30.74
CA GLY A 355 -17.82 18.88 -30.04
C GLY A 355 -16.32 19.17 -30.09
N VAL A 356 -15.58 18.64 -29.11
CA VAL A 356 -14.11 18.74 -29.07
C VAL A 356 -13.48 17.97 -30.24
N ILE A 357 -12.58 18.64 -30.97
CA ILE A 357 -11.76 18.05 -32.03
C ILE A 357 -10.35 17.82 -31.47
N VAL A 358 -9.79 16.63 -31.68
CA VAL A 358 -8.42 16.30 -31.29
C VAL A 358 -7.57 16.14 -32.54
N ARG A 359 -6.40 16.77 -32.54
CA ARG A 359 -5.42 16.71 -33.63
C ARG A 359 -4.00 16.66 -33.09
N HIS A 360 -3.06 16.24 -33.91
CA HIS A 360 -1.64 16.43 -33.61
C HIS A 360 -1.28 17.92 -33.65
N VAL A 361 -0.30 18.29 -32.82
CA VAL A 361 0.30 19.62 -32.88
C VAL A 361 0.92 19.88 -34.26
N ALA A 362 0.70 21.06 -34.82
CA ALA A 362 1.34 21.50 -36.05
C ALA A 362 2.74 22.06 -35.76
N PRO A 363 3.70 21.95 -36.70
CA PRO A 363 5.00 22.56 -36.54
C PRO A 363 4.90 24.07 -36.25
N GLY A 364 5.56 24.54 -35.19
CA GLY A 364 5.59 25.96 -34.82
C GLY A 364 4.53 26.40 -33.79
N GLU A 365 3.62 25.52 -33.36
CA GLU A 365 2.59 25.86 -32.35
C GLU A 365 3.11 25.85 -30.90
N ASP A 366 4.39 25.58 -30.68
CA ASP A 366 5.03 25.53 -29.36
C ASP A 366 4.76 26.77 -28.52
N VAL A 367 4.81 27.96 -29.14
CA VAL A 367 4.60 29.22 -28.44
C VAL A 367 3.16 29.34 -27.93
N VAL A 368 2.19 28.91 -28.73
CA VAL A 368 0.76 28.95 -28.37
C VAL A 368 0.47 27.96 -27.26
N LEU A 369 1.06 26.76 -27.32
CA LEU A 369 0.94 25.74 -26.29
C LEU A 369 1.62 26.15 -24.99
N ASP A 370 2.82 26.71 -25.04
CA ASP A 370 3.52 27.21 -23.86
C ASP A 370 2.72 28.34 -23.19
N HIS A 371 2.06 29.19 -23.97
CA HIS A 371 1.15 30.22 -23.45
C HIS A 371 -0.07 29.62 -22.75
N TYR A 372 -0.73 28.63 -23.37
CA TYR A 372 -1.84 27.89 -22.76
C TYR A 372 -1.40 27.21 -21.45
N VAL A 373 -0.27 26.50 -21.47
CA VAL A 373 0.32 25.84 -20.30
C VAL A 373 0.67 26.83 -19.19
N ALA A 374 1.17 28.02 -19.53
CA ALA A 374 1.48 29.05 -18.56
C ALA A 374 0.22 29.61 -17.88
N GLY A 375 -0.89 29.74 -18.61
CA GLY A 375 -2.18 30.23 -18.11
C GLY A 375 -3.02 29.19 -17.37
N HIS A 376 -2.81 27.89 -17.63
CA HIS A 376 -3.66 26.83 -17.10
C HIS A 376 -3.26 26.40 -15.67
N GLU A 377 -4.22 26.20 -14.77
CA GLU A 377 -3.97 25.81 -13.37
C GLU A 377 -3.19 24.48 -13.24
N ARG A 378 -3.53 23.47 -14.05
CA ARG A 378 -2.85 22.16 -14.15
C ARG A 378 -1.56 22.17 -14.98
N GLY A 379 -1.23 23.29 -15.62
CA GLY A 379 0.00 23.45 -16.37
C GLY A 379 1.24 23.39 -15.46
N THR A 380 2.34 22.87 -15.99
CA THR A 380 3.62 22.72 -15.26
C THR A 380 4.76 22.92 -16.23
N LEU A 381 5.96 23.19 -15.73
CA LEU A 381 7.16 23.35 -16.56
C LEU A 381 7.47 22.13 -17.45
N PHE A 382 6.98 20.94 -17.05
CA PHE A 382 7.19 19.69 -17.76
C PHE A 382 6.34 19.57 -19.03
N HIS A 383 5.32 20.41 -19.18
CA HIS A 383 4.51 20.51 -20.40
C HIS A 383 5.12 21.47 -21.43
N LEU A 384 6.09 22.29 -21.04
CA LEU A 384 6.68 23.29 -21.92
C LEU A 384 7.47 22.62 -23.04
N ALA A 385 7.46 23.24 -24.21
CA ALA A 385 8.23 22.79 -25.36
C ALA A 385 9.73 22.73 -25.07
N ALA A 386 10.23 23.56 -24.15
CA ALA A 386 11.61 23.49 -23.65
C ALA A 386 11.95 22.12 -23.02
N TRP A 387 11.05 21.54 -22.21
CA TRP A 387 11.26 20.22 -21.62
C TRP A 387 11.26 19.14 -22.68
N ARG A 388 10.28 19.23 -23.57
CA ARG A 388 10.10 18.30 -24.68
C ARG A 388 11.34 18.26 -25.59
N ARG A 389 11.81 19.43 -26.07
CA ARG A 389 13.02 19.55 -26.89
C ARG A 389 14.27 19.02 -26.18
N MET A 390 14.39 19.24 -24.87
CA MET A 390 15.48 18.64 -24.08
C MET A 390 15.43 17.11 -24.11
N VAL A 391 14.26 16.52 -23.90
CA VAL A 391 14.08 15.05 -23.95
C VAL A 391 14.43 14.53 -25.35
N GLU A 392 13.89 15.16 -26.40
CA GLU A 392 14.10 14.75 -27.79
C GLU A 392 15.57 14.78 -28.16
N GLU A 393 16.27 15.84 -27.79
CA GLU A 393 17.67 16.02 -28.10
C GLU A 393 18.57 15.06 -27.30
N ALA A 394 18.34 14.95 -25.99
CA ALA A 394 19.21 14.15 -25.13
C ALA A 394 19.01 12.64 -25.31
N CYS A 395 17.81 12.22 -25.72
CA CYS A 395 17.45 10.81 -25.88
C CYS A 395 17.38 10.35 -27.34
N GLY A 396 17.32 11.28 -28.31
CA GLY A 396 17.18 10.98 -29.73
C GLY A 396 15.83 10.35 -30.07
N ARG A 397 14.74 10.84 -29.48
CA ARG A 397 13.39 10.26 -29.62
C ARG A 397 12.39 11.38 -29.84
N SER A 398 11.49 11.23 -30.81
CA SER A 398 10.40 12.19 -31.00
C SER A 398 9.39 12.08 -29.86
N SER A 399 8.80 13.21 -29.52
CA SER A 399 7.58 13.27 -28.73
C SER A 399 6.37 13.37 -29.64
N GLU A 400 5.28 12.75 -29.19
CA GLU A 400 3.96 12.90 -29.76
C GLU A 400 3.18 13.89 -28.91
N VAL A 401 2.32 14.68 -29.56
CA VAL A 401 1.53 15.70 -28.88
C VAL A 401 0.17 15.79 -29.55
N LEU A 402 -0.88 15.61 -28.74
CA LEU A 402 -2.26 15.90 -29.12
C LEU A 402 -2.72 17.20 -28.49
N VAL A 403 -3.51 17.94 -29.26
CA VAL A 403 -4.16 19.19 -28.88
C VAL A 403 -5.67 19.00 -29.06
N ALA A 404 -6.43 19.43 -28.05
CA ALA A 404 -7.88 19.49 -28.10
C ALA A 404 -8.30 20.91 -28.43
N GLU A 405 -9.18 21.06 -29.42
CA GLU A 405 -9.70 22.33 -29.85
C GLU A 405 -11.23 22.34 -29.78
N ARG A 406 -11.77 23.45 -29.26
CA ARG A 406 -13.20 23.75 -29.31
C ARG A 406 -13.35 25.15 -29.86
N THR A 407 -14.15 25.31 -30.92
CA THR A 407 -14.37 26.61 -31.59
C THR A 407 -13.08 27.35 -31.99
N GLY A 408 -12.04 26.62 -32.43
CA GLY A 408 -10.75 27.19 -32.85
C GLY A 408 -9.84 27.68 -31.71
N LYS A 409 -10.19 27.38 -30.46
CA LYS A 409 -9.35 27.63 -29.28
C LYS A 409 -8.83 26.32 -28.71
N ILE A 410 -7.59 26.33 -28.26
CA ILE A 410 -6.99 25.21 -27.52
C ILE A 410 -7.65 25.12 -26.16
N VAL A 411 -8.23 23.96 -25.87
CA VAL A 411 -8.88 23.61 -24.60
C VAL A 411 -8.24 22.39 -23.94
N GLY A 412 -7.16 21.88 -24.52
CA GLY A 412 -6.39 20.80 -23.93
C GLY A 412 -5.16 20.40 -24.72
N PHE A 413 -4.26 19.72 -24.04
CA PHE A 413 -2.93 19.33 -24.49
C PHE A 413 -2.47 18.07 -23.74
N LEU A 414 -2.01 17.06 -24.48
CA LEU A 414 -1.40 15.86 -23.92
C LEU A 414 -0.17 15.46 -24.75
N PRO A 415 1.04 15.56 -24.17
CA PRO A 415 2.25 15.09 -24.82
C PRO A 415 2.60 13.68 -24.30
N TRP A 416 3.32 12.88 -25.09
CA TRP A 416 3.92 11.60 -24.66
C TRP A 416 5.14 11.23 -25.50
N VAL A 417 5.94 10.29 -25.01
CA VAL A 417 7.07 9.72 -25.74
C VAL A 417 6.93 8.20 -25.75
N ASN A 418 7.02 7.63 -26.95
CA ASN A 418 7.11 6.19 -27.14
C ASN A 418 8.53 5.69 -26.82
N TRP A 419 8.64 4.71 -25.93
CA TRP A 419 9.90 4.30 -25.33
C TRP A 419 10.17 2.81 -25.47
N LYS A 420 11.23 2.44 -26.20
CA LYS A 420 11.74 1.06 -26.22
C LYS A 420 12.79 0.87 -25.13
N SER A 421 12.39 0.18 -24.06
CA SER A 421 13.23 -0.21 -22.93
C SER A 421 13.70 -1.65 -23.08
N MET A 422 14.92 -1.94 -22.62
CA MET A 422 15.40 -3.33 -22.50
C MET A 422 14.71 -4.09 -21.36
N PHE A 423 14.19 -3.39 -20.36
CA PHE A 423 13.62 -4.00 -19.15
C PHE A 423 12.09 -3.94 -19.12
N LEU A 424 11.51 -2.93 -19.77
CA LEU A 424 10.06 -2.67 -19.75
C LEU A 424 9.38 -2.99 -21.08
N GLY A 425 10.12 -3.41 -22.11
CA GLY A 425 9.58 -3.57 -23.45
C GLY A 425 9.28 -2.21 -24.10
N ARG A 426 8.24 -2.13 -24.93
CA ARG A 426 7.73 -0.87 -25.48
C ARG A 426 6.72 -0.28 -24.50
N VAL A 427 6.93 0.97 -24.09
CA VAL A 427 6.07 1.68 -23.15
C VAL A 427 5.92 3.12 -23.60
N SER A 428 4.83 3.78 -23.24
CA SER A 428 4.60 5.20 -23.51
C SER A 428 4.49 5.95 -22.20
N VAL A 429 5.08 7.14 -22.13
CA VAL A 429 5.06 7.98 -20.92
C VAL A 429 4.79 9.42 -21.32
N SER A 430 3.87 10.05 -20.61
CA SER A 430 3.46 11.46 -20.82
C SER A 430 4.63 12.43 -20.97
N MET A 431 5.61 12.46 -20.06
CA MET A 431 6.90 13.10 -20.35
C MET A 431 8.04 12.38 -19.61
N PRO A 432 9.09 11.93 -20.32
CA PRO A 432 10.27 11.35 -19.69
C PRO A 432 10.97 12.32 -18.75
N PHE A 433 11.57 11.76 -17.69
CA PHE A 433 12.27 12.49 -16.61
C PHE A 433 11.44 13.51 -15.84
N ALA A 434 10.16 13.64 -16.15
CA ALA A 434 9.25 14.55 -15.49
C ALA A 434 8.48 13.85 -14.36
N VAL A 435 8.18 14.59 -13.28
CA VAL A 435 7.31 14.10 -12.19
C VAL A 435 5.86 14.54 -12.37
N TYR A 436 5.62 15.48 -13.28
CA TYR A 436 4.32 15.85 -13.82
C TYR A 436 4.42 15.77 -15.34
N GLY A 437 3.44 16.29 -16.07
CA GLY A 437 3.50 16.32 -17.54
C GLY A 437 2.41 15.53 -18.24
N GLY A 438 1.39 15.05 -17.52
CA GLY A 438 0.21 14.39 -18.10
C GLY A 438 -0.73 15.34 -18.86
N CYS A 439 -1.95 14.90 -19.10
CA CYS A 439 -3.01 15.68 -19.76
C CYS A 439 -3.33 16.98 -18.99
N VAL A 440 -3.36 18.10 -19.72
CA VAL A 440 -3.87 19.41 -19.30
C VAL A 440 -5.09 19.71 -20.16
N ALA A 441 -6.24 19.96 -19.55
CA ALA A 441 -7.48 20.24 -20.29
C ALA A 441 -8.39 21.12 -19.42
N ASP A 442 -9.20 21.94 -20.09
CA ASP A 442 -10.15 22.85 -19.44
C ASP A 442 -11.33 22.08 -18.81
N ASP A 443 -11.68 20.91 -19.35
CA ASP A 443 -12.78 20.09 -18.87
C ASP A 443 -12.59 18.58 -19.14
N GLY A 444 -13.51 17.79 -18.57
CA GLY A 444 -13.51 16.33 -18.68
C GLY A 444 -13.68 15.78 -20.09
N GLU A 445 -14.44 16.47 -20.96
CA GLU A 445 -14.65 16.05 -22.35
C GLU A 445 -13.34 16.17 -23.14
N ALA A 446 -12.67 17.32 -23.03
CA ALA A 446 -11.38 17.54 -23.68
C ALA A 446 -10.31 16.55 -23.18
N ALA A 447 -10.27 16.31 -21.87
CA ALA A 447 -9.37 15.32 -21.29
C ALA A 447 -9.65 13.90 -21.82
N ALA A 448 -10.92 13.49 -21.86
CA ALA A 448 -11.32 12.16 -22.33
C ALA A 448 -10.85 11.92 -23.77
N ARG A 449 -11.10 12.89 -24.65
CA ARG A 449 -10.76 12.80 -26.07
C ARG A 449 -9.25 12.75 -26.30
N LEU A 450 -8.47 13.52 -25.53
CA LEU A 450 -7.01 13.48 -25.57
C LEU A 450 -6.45 12.15 -25.09
N ILE A 451 -6.94 11.67 -23.94
CA ILE A 451 -6.47 10.42 -23.33
C ILE A 451 -6.81 9.23 -24.23
N GLN A 452 -8.04 9.16 -24.75
CA GLN A 452 -8.45 8.11 -25.70
C GLN A 452 -7.60 8.16 -26.98
N GLY A 453 -7.41 9.34 -27.58
CA GLY A 453 -6.58 9.48 -28.77
C GLY A 453 -5.12 9.07 -28.54
N ALA A 454 -4.55 9.39 -27.37
CA ALA A 454 -3.20 8.95 -27.02
C ALA A 454 -3.14 7.45 -26.75
N ALA A 455 -4.14 6.88 -26.08
CA ALA A 455 -4.26 5.46 -25.80
C ALA A 455 -4.31 4.63 -27.09
N GLU A 456 -5.16 5.00 -28.04
CA GLU A 456 -5.28 4.35 -29.36
C GLU A 456 -3.93 4.34 -30.12
N GLN A 457 -3.21 5.46 -30.10
CA GLN A 457 -1.89 5.55 -30.73
C GLN A 457 -0.83 4.72 -30.01
N CYS A 458 -0.88 4.65 -28.67
CA CYS A 458 0.01 3.81 -27.88
C CYS A 458 -0.25 2.32 -28.13
N ASP A 459 -1.51 1.92 -28.25
CA ASP A 459 -1.91 0.56 -28.60
C ASP A 459 -1.45 0.21 -30.02
N ALA A 460 -1.63 1.10 -30.99
CA ALA A 460 -1.14 0.94 -32.36
C ALA A 460 0.40 0.82 -32.42
N ALA A 461 1.13 1.52 -31.55
CA ALA A 461 2.58 1.41 -31.41
C ALA A 461 3.04 0.11 -30.73
N GLY A 462 2.12 -0.66 -30.15
CA GLY A 462 2.38 -1.87 -29.38
C GLY A 462 3.01 -1.59 -28.03
N SER A 463 2.69 -0.45 -27.42
CA SER A 463 3.12 -0.13 -26.05
C SER A 463 2.34 -0.95 -25.03
N SER A 464 3.03 -1.48 -24.03
CA SER A 464 2.40 -2.25 -22.95
C SER A 464 1.56 -1.38 -22.02
N TYR A 465 1.87 -0.08 -21.93
CA TYR A 465 1.06 0.90 -21.20
C TYR A 465 1.40 2.33 -21.66
N LEU A 466 0.49 3.27 -21.40
CA LEU A 466 0.73 4.72 -21.38
C LEU A 466 0.63 5.22 -19.93
N GLU A 467 1.74 5.75 -19.40
CA GLU A 467 1.81 6.34 -18.05
C GLU A 467 1.55 7.85 -18.10
N LEU A 468 0.50 8.29 -17.43
CA LEU A 468 0.15 9.69 -17.28
C LEU A 468 0.50 10.19 -15.87
N ARG A 469 1.40 11.19 -15.80
CA ARG A 469 1.94 11.73 -14.54
C ARG A 469 1.25 13.05 -14.22
N HIS A 470 0.21 13.00 -13.40
CA HIS A 470 -0.58 14.17 -13.03
C HIS A 470 -0.42 14.56 -11.56
N PHE A 471 -0.85 15.79 -11.25
CA PHE A 471 -1.09 16.23 -9.88
C PHE A 471 -2.39 15.62 -9.35
N GLU A 472 -3.46 15.73 -10.13
CA GLU A 472 -4.78 15.13 -9.91
C GLU A 472 -5.16 14.28 -11.12
N GLY A 473 -5.81 13.14 -10.87
CA GLY A 473 -6.20 12.19 -11.91
C GLY A 473 -7.37 12.69 -12.75
N TRP A 474 -7.48 12.18 -13.97
CA TRP A 474 -8.58 12.46 -14.89
C TRP A 474 -9.62 11.34 -14.93
N SER A 475 -9.42 10.16 -14.35
CA SER A 475 -10.37 9.04 -14.49
C SER A 475 -11.81 9.41 -14.14
N GLU A 476 -12.01 10.09 -13.00
CA GLU A 476 -13.34 10.51 -12.54
C GLU A 476 -13.97 11.59 -13.45
N ALA A 477 -13.17 12.58 -13.87
CA ALA A 477 -13.65 13.72 -14.65
C ALA A 477 -13.82 13.41 -16.15
N SER A 478 -12.98 12.52 -16.69
CA SER A 478 -12.98 12.14 -18.11
C SER A 478 -13.86 10.92 -18.41
N GLY A 479 -14.19 10.12 -17.40
CA GLY A 479 -14.91 8.86 -17.58
C GLY A 479 -14.11 7.77 -18.32
N VAL A 480 -12.81 7.99 -18.56
CA VAL A 480 -11.91 6.99 -19.16
C VAL A 480 -11.42 6.07 -18.05
N ASP A 481 -11.62 4.76 -18.24
CA ASP A 481 -11.15 3.74 -17.30
C ASP A 481 -9.62 3.63 -17.35
N LEU A 482 -8.96 4.19 -16.34
CA LEU A 482 -7.51 4.15 -16.19
C LEU A 482 -7.15 3.56 -14.83
N GLU A 483 -6.13 2.70 -14.84
CA GLU A 483 -5.57 2.12 -13.63
C GLU A 483 -4.82 3.19 -12.83
N SER A 484 -5.29 3.52 -11.63
CA SER A 484 -4.72 4.58 -10.81
C SER A 484 -3.78 4.04 -9.74
N VAL A 485 -2.60 4.64 -9.64
CA VAL A 485 -1.53 4.22 -8.74
C VAL A 485 -1.11 5.35 -7.82
N SER A 486 -1.43 5.20 -6.55
CA SER A 486 -1.10 6.16 -5.49
C SER A 486 0.19 5.77 -4.73
N ARG A 487 1.33 5.65 -5.44
CA ARG A 487 2.64 5.29 -4.83
C ARG A 487 3.47 6.50 -4.41
N TYR A 488 3.14 7.66 -4.94
CA TYR A 488 3.94 8.87 -4.84
C TYR A 488 3.18 9.97 -4.09
N VAL A 489 3.94 10.86 -3.47
CA VAL A 489 3.44 12.09 -2.84
C VAL A 489 4.30 13.26 -3.30
N THR A 490 3.69 14.44 -3.38
CA THR A 490 4.39 15.70 -3.53
C THR A 490 4.25 16.57 -2.29
N PHE A 491 5.01 17.66 -2.26
CA PHE A 491 5.27 18.51 -1.10
C PHE A 491 5.30 19.96 -1.57
N VAL A 492 4.12 20.56 -1.67
CA VAL A 492 3.94 21.94 -2.11
C VAL A 492 3.55 22.79 -0.92
N ARG A 493 4.01 24.04 -0.91
CA ARG A 493 3.74 24.99 0.15
C ARG A 493 3.93 26.43 -0.32
N ASP A 494 3.19 27.34 0.32
CA ASP A 494 3.41 28.77 0.20
C ASP A 494 4.58 29.28 1.05
N LEU A 495 5.34 30.20 0.45
CA LEU A 495 6.44 30.92 1.06
C LEU A 495 5.95 32.26 1.61
N PRO A 496 6.49 32.71 2.76
CA PRO A 496 6.28 34.07 3.24
C PRO A 496 6.78 35.09 2.21
N SER A 497 6.14 36.26 2.14
CA SER A 497 6.61 37.40 1.34
C SER A 497 7.87 38.05 1.91
N ASP A 498 8.08 37.94 3.23
CA ASP A 498 9.31 38.35 3.90
C ASP A 498 10.32 37.18 3.92
N PRO A 499 11.49 37.31 3.26
CA PRO A 499 12.51 36.27 3.23
C PRO A 499 12.95 35.84 4.63
N GLU A 500 13.09 36.76 5.59
CA GLU A 500 13.55 36.44 6.94
C GLU A 500 12.56 35.55 7.71
N ALA A 501 11.28 35.58 7.32
CA ALA A 501 10.24 34.72 7.90
C ALA A 501 10.34 33.25 7.44
N CYS A 502 11.10 32.94 6.37
CA CYS A 502 11.26 31.56 5.86
C CYS A 502 11.89 30.60 6.88
N LEU A 503 12.71 31.07 7.82
CA LEU A 503 13.23 30.19 8.87
C LEU A 503 12.15 29.83 9.90
N GLY A 504 11.23 30.76 10.17
CA GLY A 504 10.17 30.67 11.16
C GLY A 504 9.11 29.61 10.82
N ILE A 505 9.01 29.26 9.55
CA ILE A 505 8.06 28.27 9.06
C ILE A 505 8.59 26.82 9.05
N ILE A 506 9.90 26.64 9.26
CA ILE A 506 10.54 25.32 9.32
C ILE A 506 10.39 24.76 10.76
N PRO A 507 10.00 23.48 10.96
CA PRO A 507 9.84 22.89 12.28
C PRO A 507 11.10 22.96 13.15
N ARG A 508 10.92 23.06 14.47
CA ARG A 508 11.97 23.31 15.46
C ARG A 508 13.24 22.48 15.27
N LYS A 509 13.09 21.18 15.01
CA LYS A 509 14.24 20.28 14.82
C LYS A 509 15.02 20.62 13.54
N ALA A 510 14.35 20.66 12.39
CA ALA A 510 14.99 20.97 11.11
C ALA A 510 15.61 22.38 11.10
N ARG A 511 14.96 23.34 11.77
CA ARG A 511 15.45 24.71 11.98
C ARG A 511 16.77 24.74 12.77
N ALA A 512 16.87 23.95 13.83
CA ALA A 512 18.11 23.84 14.60
C ALA A 512 19.26 23.31 13.73
N GLU A 513 19.00 22.33 12.86
CA GLU A 513 20.02 21.82 11.94
C GLU A 513 20.42 22.83 10.86
N ALA A 514 19.47 23.60 10.32
CA ALA A 514 19.77 24.68 9.38
C ALA A 514 20.64 25.77 10.03
N ARG A 515 20.37 26.13 11.29
CA ARG A 515 21.17 27.08 12.07
C ARG A 515 22.59 26.57 12.30
N ARG A 516 22.78 25.27 12.58
CA ARG A 516 24.13 24.68 12.68
C ARG A 516 24.94 24.88 11.40
N GLY A 517 24.30 24.78 10.23
CA GLY A 517 24.96 25.06 8.95
C GLY A 517 25.46 26.50 8.85
N ARG A 518 24.63 27.46 9.25
CA ARG A 518 25.02 28.87 9.34
C ARG A 518 26.15 29.11 10.35
N GLU A 519 26.06 28.51 11.54
CA GLU A 519 27.07 28.62 12.59
C GLU A 519 28.42 27.98 12.19
N ALA A 520 28.39 26.96 11.34
CA ALA A 520 29.57 26.36 10.73
C ALA A 520 30.17 27.21 9.59
N GLY A 521 29.62 28.39 9.29
CA GLY A 521 30.10 29.28 8.24
C GLY A 521 29.79 28.80 6.82
N LEU A 522 28.74 27.97 6.64
CA LEU A 522 28.34 27.56 5.30
C LEU A 522 27.82 28.76 4.49
N GLU A 523 28.28 28.86 3.26
CA GLU A 523 27.85 29.89 2.30
C GLU A 523 26.87 29.30 1.30
N PHE A 524 25.83 30.07 0.95
CA PHE A 524 24.87 29.73 -0.09
C PHE A 524 25.08 30.64 -1.30
N VAL A 525 25.47 30.04 -2.42
CA VAL A 525 25.90 30.78 -3.62
C VAL A 525 25.09 30.32 -4.83
N GLU A 526 24.48 31.27 -5.54
CA GLU A 526 23.90 31.02 -6.87
C GLU A 526 25.03 30.99 -7.91
N ALA A 527 25.32 29.81 -8.44
CA ALA A 527 26.40 29.62 -9.41
C ALA A 527 26.19 28.35 -10.23
N MET A 528 26.12 28.51 -11.55
CA MET A 528 26.01 27.40 -12.51
C MET A 528 27.36 26.74 -12.76
N ASP A 529 27.48 25.45 -12.41
CA ASP A 529 28.65 24.61 -12.69
C ASP A 529 28.19 23.15 -12.88
N LEU A 530 27.82 22.80 -14.12
CA LEU A 530 27.32 21.45 -14.44
C LEU A 530 28.34 20.34 -14.18
N PRO A 531 29.65 20.48 -14.52
CA PRO A 531 30.65 19.48 -14.16
C PRO A 531 30.74 19.21 -12.65
N LEU A 532 30.77 20.27 -11.83
CA LEU A 532 30.76 20.14 -10.37
C LEU A 532 29.47 19.48 -9.89
N PHE A 533 28.33 19.97 -10.34
CA PHE A 533 27.02 19.42 -9.98
C PHE A 533 26.93 17.93 -10.30
N HIS A 534 27.31 17.53 -11.52
CA HIS A 534 27.26 16.14 -11.95
C HIS A 534 28.18 15.25 -11.11
N ARG A 535 29.35 15.73 -10.65
CA ARG A 535 30.20 14.97 -9.71
C ARG A 535 29.48 14.73 -8.38
N LEU A 536 28.90 15.77 -7.78
CA LEU A 536 28.15 15.67 -6.53
C LEU A 536 26.91 14.77 -6.67
N PHE A 537 26.16 14.95 -7.75
CA PHE A 537 24.96 14.18 -8.05
C PHE A 537 25.28 12.70 -8.29
N ALA A 538 26.31 12.40 -9.10
CA ALA A 538 26.71 11.03 -9.40
C ALA A 538 27.21 10.30 -8.16
N ALA A 539 28.00 10.95 -7.30
CA ALA A 539 28.44 10.39 -6.03
C ALA A 539 27.24 10.01 -5.15
N ASN A 540 26.26 10.91 -5.01
CA ASN A 540 25.04 10.66 -4.25
C ASN A 540 24.21 9.49 -4.84
N LYS A 541 24.04 9.45 -6.16
CA LYS A 541 23.31 8.36 -6.84
C LYS A 541 23.99 7.00 -6.71
N GLN A 542 25.32 6.97 -6.75
CA GLN A 542 26.09 5.74 -6.54
C GLN A 542 25.86 5.15 -5.15
N VAL A 543 25.85 5.97 -4.09
CA VAL A 543 25.52 5.53 -2.73
C VAL A 543 24.10 4.95 -2.66
N LEU A 544 23.15 5.57 -3.35
CA LEU A 544 21.76 5.07 -3.42
C LEU A 544 21.63 3.78 -4.24
N GLY A 545 22.63 3.42 -5.06
CA GLY A 545 22.59 2.27 -5.96
C GLY A 545 21.78 2.53 -7.24
N SER A 546 21.77 3.78 -7.71
CA SER A 546 21.08 4.21 -8.93
C SER A 546 22.05 4.84 -9.93
N PRO A 547 21.81 4.72 -11.24
CA PRO A 547 22.59 5.43 -12.24
C PRO A 547 22.38 6.94 -12.12
N ALA A 548 23.45 7.70 -12.38
CA ALA A 548 23.38 9.15 -12.47
C ALA A 548 22.79 9.60 -13.81
N LEU A 549 22.28 10.83 -13.85
CA LEU A 549 21.84 11.47 -15.09
C LEU A 549 23.05 11.69 -16.00
N PRO A 550 22.94 11.36 -17.30
CA PRO A 550 23.96 11.72 -18.29
C PRO A 550 24.20 13.23 -18.33
N MET A 551 25.46 13.63 -18.57
CA MET A 551 25.83 15.04 -18.76
C MET A 551 25.06 15.69 -19.94
N SER A 552 24.74 14.91 -20.98
CA SER A 552 23.96 15.40 -22.13
C SER A 552 22.57 15.92 -21.74
N ILE A 553 21.93 15.31 -20.73
CA ILE A 553 20.64 15.80 -20.21
C ILE A 553 20.83 17.12 -19.48
N LEU A 554 21.84 17.23 -18.62
CA LEU A 554 22.13 18.48 -17.91
C LEU A 554 22.47 19.62 -18.89
N GLN A 555 23.23 19.33 -19.94
CA GLN A 555 23.52 20.27 -21.01
C GLN A 555 22.29 20.63 -21.85
N GLY A 556 21.39 19.68 -22.10
CA GLY A 556 20.10 19.93 -22.74
C GLY A 556 19.22 20.83 -21.90
N LEU A 557 19.10 20.56 -20.60
CA LEU A 557 18.37 21.40 -19.66
C LEU A 557 18.90 22.83 -19.67
N MET A 558 20.21 23.03 -19.56
CA MET A 558 20.82 24.36 -19.58
C MET A 558 20.55 25.12 -20.88
N ARG A 559 20.54 24.42 -22.02
CA ARG A 559 20.30 25.05 -23.32
C ARG A 559 18.83 25.42 -23.57
N HIS A 560 17.90 24.57 -23.14
CA HIS A 560 16.47 24.74 -23.46
C HIS A 560 15.69 25.49 -22.38
N MET A 561 16.09 25.39 -21.10
CA MET A 561 15.37 26.01 -19.99
C MET A 561 15.78 27.46 -19.72
N GLY A 562 16.98 27.87 -20.15
CA GLY A 562 17.50 29.22 -19.93
C GLY A 562 17.38 29.65 -18.47
N ASP A 563 16.80 30.82 -18.24
CA ASP A 563 16.63 31.43 -16.90
C ASP A 563 15.68 30.65 -15.98
N ALA A 564 14.89 29.71 -16.52
CA ALA A 564 14.07 28.82 -15.71
C ALA A 564 14.92 27.75 -14.98
N LEU A 565 16.21 27.63 -15.28
CA LEU A 565 17.12 26.69 -14.62
C LEU A 565 18.14 27.44 -13.76
N VAL A 566 18.04 27.28 -12.44
CA VAL A 566 18.98 27.89 -11.48
C VAL A 566 19.72 26.83 -10.69
N MET A 567 20.98 27.12 -10.37
CA MET A 567 21.83 26.26 -9.56
C MET A 567 22.33 26.98 -8.32
N HIS A 568 22.18 26.34 -7.18
CA HIS A 568 22.67 26.83 -5.90
C HIS A 568 23.67 25.84 -5.30
N GLN A 569 24.72 26.39 -4.72
CA GLN A 569 25.84 25.68 -4.11
C GLN A 569 25.91 26.01 -2.62
N VAL A 570 26.27 25.02 -1.82
CA VAL A 570 26.66 25.19 -0.42
C VAL A 570 28.15 24.97 -0.30
N ARG A 571 28.87 26.00 0.14
CA ARG A 571 30.33 26.00 0.26
C ARG A 571 30.77 26.12 1.71
N LEU A 572 31.91 25.49 2.01
CA LEU A 572 32.65 25.74 3.24
C LEU A 572 33.36 27.11 3.15
N PRO A 573 33.81 27.69 4.27
CA PRO A 573 34.58 28.94 4.28
C PRO A 573 35.87 28.90 3.43
N ASP A 574 36.41 27.71 3.17
CA ASP A 574 37.58 27.51 2.31
C ASP A 574 37.23 27.48 0.80
N GLY A 575 35.96 27.67 0.44
CA GLY A 575 35.45 27.65 -0.93
C GLY A 575 35.02 26.27 -1.44
N THR A 576 35.22 25.20 -0.67
CA THR A 576 34.88 23.83 -1.09
C THR A 576 33.36 23.64 -1.19
N CYS A 577 32.85 23.30 -2.37
CA CYS A 577 31.44 22.99 -2.56
C CYS A 577 31.08 21.58 -2.05
N ILE A 578 30.25 21.52 -1.01
CA ILE A 578 29.86 20.27 -0.34
C ILE A 578 28.46 19.78 -0.72
N ALA A 579 27.58 20.68 -1.18
CA ALA A 579 26.27 20.33 -1.70
C ALA A 579 25.84 21.29 -2.81
N ALA A 580 24.99 20.83 -3.72
CA ALA A 580 24.39 21.66 -4.74
C ALA A 580 23.00 21.16 -5.13
N VAL A 581 22.15 22.10 -5.55
CA VAL A 581 20.79 21.83 -6.03
C VAL A 581 20.54 22.58 -7.33
N LEU A 582 20.01 21.85 -8.31
CA LEU A 582 19.49 22.37 -9.57
C LEU A 582 17.97 22.47 -9.43
N SER A 583 17.44 23.67 -9.58
CA SER A 583 16.03 23.99 -9.38
C SER A 583 15.42 24.58 -10.64
N PHE A 584 14.14 24.31 -10.84
CA PHE A 584 13.37 24.91 -11.92
C PHE A 584 12.48 26.03 -11.40
N LEU A 585 12.32 27.08 -12.21
CA LEU A 585 11.39 28.18 -11.97
C LEU A 585 10.24 28.07 -12.96
N PHE A 586 9.01 28.22 -12.46
CA PHE A 586 7.84 28.25 -13.31
C PHE A 586 6.74 29.08 -12.66
N ARG A 587 6.38 30.20 -13.28
CA ARG A 587 5.48 31.20 -12.69
C ARG A 587 6.00 31.65 -11.31
N ASP A 588 5.18 31.52 -10.29
CA ASP A 588 5.45 31.82 -8.89
C ASP A 588 5.99 30.60 -8.11
N LEU A 589 6.46 29.54 -8.79
CA LEU A 589 6.92 28.30 -8.18
C LEU A 589 8.43 28.07 -8.38
N VAL A 590 9.12 27.70 -7.29
CA VAL A 590 10.46 27.09 -7.35
C VAL A 590 10.37 25.57 -7.06
N LEU A 591 11.02 24.77 -7.91
CA LEU A 591 11.08 23.32 -7.83
C LEU A 591 12.53 22.83 -7.73
N PRO A 592 13.13 22.71 -6.52
CA PRO A 592 14.40 22.01 -6.33
C PRO A 592 14.30 20.54 -6.74
N TYR A 593 14.92 20.20 -7.87
CA TYR A 593 14.63 18.94 -8.54
C TYR A 593 15.77 17.92 -8.46
N TYR A 594 16.98 18.34 -8.80
CA TYR A 594 18.16 17.50 -8.72
C TYR A 594 19.12 18.04 -7.67
N SER A 595 19.55 17.19 -6.73
CA SER A 595 20.50 17.58 -5.69
C SER A 595 21.59 16.54 -5.48
N GLY A 596 22.80 17.03 -5.18
CA GLY A 596 23.98 16.25 -4.87
C GLY A 596 24.69 16.81 -3.65
N ALA A 597 25.19 15.93 -2.79
CA ALA A 597 25.95 16.30 -1.61
C ALA A 597 27.07 15.30 -1.35
N LEU A 598 28.19 15.79 -0.82
CA LEU A 598 29.30 14.96 -0.36
C LEU A 598 28.93 14.24 0.95
N HIS A 599 29.29 12.98 1.05
CA HIS A 599 29.19 12.23 2.30
C HIS A 599 30.16 12.76 3.35
N GLY A 600 29.79 12.64 4.63
CA GLY A 600 30.62 13.04 5.76
C GLY A 600 30.34 14.44 6.30
N TYR A 601 29.58 15.26 5.57
CA TYR A 601 29.19 16.61 5.99
C TYR A 601 27.77 16.71 6.58
N ASP A 602 27.09 15.57 6.77
CA ASP A 602 25.71 15.54 7.31
C ASP A 602 25.58 16.20 8.68
N LYS A 603 26.64 16.12 9.50
CA LYS A 603 26.69 16.73 10.84
C LYS A 603 26.62 18.26 10.81
N LEU A 604 27.00 18.88 9.69
CA LEU A 604 26.93 20.34 9.50
C LEU A 604 25.51 20.82 9.18
N GLY A 605 24.55 19.93 8.92
CA GLY A 605 23.19 20.34 8.55
C GLY A 605 23.09 20.98 7.15
N ALA A 606 24.04 20.69 6.26
CA ALA A 606 24.18 21.34 4.95
C ALA A 606 22.90 21.28 4.10
N ASN A 607 22.18 20.15 4.10
CA ASN A 607 20.93 20.02 3.33
C ASN A 607 19.81 20.92 3.87
N ASN A 608 19.62 21.00 5.20
CA ASN A 608 18.58 21.85 5.79
C ASN A 608 18.93 23.32 5.59
N PHE A 609 20.21 23.68 5.70
CA PHE A 609 20.71 25.02 5.38
C PHE A 609 20.45 25.37 3.91
N MET A 610 20.79 24.47 2.97
CA MET A 610 20.58 24.66 1.53
C MET A 610 19.13 24.98 1.20
N TYR A 611 18.18 24.16 1.66
CA TYR A 611 16.78 24.37 1.32
C TYR A 611 16.16 25.55 2.06
N TRP A 612 16.60 25.85 3.28
CA TRP A 612 16.19 27.09 3.95
C TRP A 612 16.65 28.32 3.15
N LYS A 613 17.93 28.41 2.80
CA LYS A 613 18.46 29.53 2.01
C LYS A 613 17.82 29.62 0.62
N LEU A 614 17.46 28.48 0.01
CA LEU A 614 16.71 28.46 -1.24
C LEU A 614 15.29 29.05 -1.08
N MET A 615 14.61 28.77 0.04
CA MET A 615 13.30 29.39 0.34
C MET A 615 13.44 30.91 0.51
N GLU A 616 14.46 31.38 1.23
CA GLU A 616 14.73 32.83 1.38
C GLU A 616 15.05 33.48 0.04
N TRP A 617 15.89 32.84 -0.77
CA TRP A 617 16.26 33.30 -2.11
C TRP A 617 15.04 33.41 -3.04
N ALA A 618 14.12 32.45 -2.95
CA ALA A 618 12.90 32.43 -3.74
C ALA A 618 11.94 33.54 -3.29
N SER A 619 11.70 33.65 -1.97
CA SER A 619 10.89 34.71 -1.37
C SER A 619 11.41 36.11 -1.73
N ALA A 620 12.74 36.32 -1.70
CA ALA A 620 13.37 37.59 -2.06
C ALA A 620 13.16 38.00 -3.53
N ARG A 621 12.78 37.04 -4.39
CA ARG A 621 12.44 37.25 -5.81
C ARG A 621 10.93 37.30 -6.07
N GLY A 622 10.11 37.30 -5.03
CA GLY A 622 8.65 37.30 -5.15
C GLY A 622 8.07 35.95 -5.58
N ILE A 623 8.84 34.86 -5.50
CA ILE A 623 8.33 33.51 -5.76
C ILE A 623 7.53 33.06 -4.54
N ALA A 624 6.23 32.86 -4.73
CA ALA A 624 5.29 32.61 -3.65
C ALA A 624 5.18 31.14 -3.24
N ARG A 625 5.58 30.19 -4.10
CA ARG A 625 5.38 28.75 -3.86
C ARG A 625 6.68 27.97 -3.98
N PHE A 626 6.78 26.93 -3.17
CA PHE A 626 7.88 25.98 -3.16
C PHE A 626 7.34 24.56 -3.32
N ASP A 627 7.82 23.85 -4.33
CA ASP A 627 7.51 22.44 -4.54
C ASP A 627 8.78 21.62 -4.39
N PHE A 628 8.81 20.71 -3.43
CA PHE A 628 9.91 19.76 -3.28
C PHE A 628 9.87 18.63 -4.32
N GLY A 629 8.80 18.55 -5.11
CA GLY A 629 8.51 17.54 -6.10
C GLY A 629 8.19 16.18 -5.51
N ARG A 630 8.02 15.21 -6.41
CA ARG A 630 7.59 13.85 -6.09
C ARG A 630 8.60 13.05 -5.28
N SER A 631 8.14 12.38 -4.23
CA SER A 631 8.86 11.28 -3.57
C SER A 631 7.96 10.07 -3.38
N ARG A 632 8.57 8.88 -3.31
CA ARG A 632 7.84 7.67 -2.95
C ARG A 632 7.31 7.80 -1.52
N GLN A 633 6.07 7.36 -1.30
CA GLN A 633 5.50 7.21 0.03
C GLN A 633 6.48 6.39 0.89
N ASP A 634 6.76 6.86 2.10
CA ASP A 634 7.68 6.25 3.08
C ASP A 634 9.19 6.28 2.79
N SER A 635 9.63 6.90 1.71
CA SER A 635 11.07 7.09 1.44
C SER A 635 11.77 8.03 2.44
N GLY A 636 13.09 7.91 2.58
CA GLY A 636 13.89 8.85 3.39
C GLY A 636 13.74 10.30 2.91
N ALA A 637 13.63 10.53 1.60
CA ALA A 637 13.35 11.84 1.01
C ALA A 637 11.97 12.37 1.42
N ALA A 638 10.93 11.53 1.43
CA ALA A 638 9.60 11.93 1.91
C ALA A 638 9.63 12.33 3.40
N LYS A 639 10.35 11.56 4.24
CA LYS A 639 10.54 11.89 5.66
C LYS A 639 11.29 13.21 5.85
N PHE A 640 12.34 13.46 5.06
CA PHE A 640 13.08 14.71 5.07
C PHE A 640 12.18 15.92 4.80
N LYS A 641 11.36 15.84 3.73
CA LYS A 641 10.46 16.92 3.33
C LYS A 641 9.35 17.18 4.38
N LYS A 642 8.78 16.13 4.98
CA LYS A 642 7.88 16.26 6.14
C LYS A 642 8.55 16.95 7.32
N ASN A 643 9.81 16.59 7.63
CA ASN A 643 10.57 17.20 8.71
C ASN A 643 10.90 18.69 8.45
N MET A 644 10.96 19.09 7.18
CA MET A 644 11.07 20.50 6.76
C MET A 644 9.73 21.26 6.85
N GLY A 645 8.64 20.61 7.26
CA GLY A 645 7.34 21.23 7.53
C GLY A 645 6.37 21.24 6.35
N PHE A 646 6.59 20.38 5.35
CA PHE A 646 5.70 20.28 4.18
C PHE A 646 4.63 19.22 4.40
N SER A 647 3.38 19.56 4.06
CA SER A 647 2.28 18.60 3.95
C SER A 647 2.49 17.69 2.74
N THR A 648 1.83 16.54 2.73
CA THR A 648 1.86 15.62 1.60
C THR A 648 0.55 15.62 0.85
N THR A 649 0.63 15.79 -0.46
CA THR A 649 -0.47 15.54 -1.40
C THR A 649 -0.17 14.26 -2.16
N VAL A 650 -1.11 13.33 -2.20
CA VAL A 650 -0.95 12.07 -2.95
C VAL A 650 -1.01 12.37 -4.44
N LEU A 651 -0.04 11.85 -5.19
CA LEU A 651 -0.06 11.93 -6.65
C LEU A 651 -0.76 10.70 -7.22
N ARG A 652 -1.77 10.91 -8.05
CA ARG A 652 -2.48 9.87 -8.79
C ARG A 652 -1.85 9.75 -10.17
N TYR A 653 -0.93 8.80 -10.33
CA TYR A 653 -0.43 8.45 -11.65
C TYR A 653 -1.39 7.43 -12.27
N GLU A 654 -1.82 7.69 -13.49
CA GLU A 654 -2.84 6.89 -14.18
C GLU A 654 -2.21 6.16 -15.36
N TYR A 655 -2.75 4.97 -15.65
CA TYR A 655 -2.22 4.09 -16.68
C TYR A 655 -3.35 3.62 -17.59
N HIS A 656 -3.17 3.84 -18.89
CA HIS A 656 -3.84 3.03 -19.90
C HIS A 656 -3.03 1.77 -20.14
N LEU A 657 -3.63 0.59 -19.98
CA LEU A 657 -2.96 -0.69 -20.18
C LEU A 657 -3.28 -1.24 -21.57
N GLY A 658 -2.23 -1.41 -22.38
CA GLY A 658 -2.36 -2.07 -23.68
C GLY A 658 -2.61 -3.58 -23.51
N VAL A 659 -2.77 -4.29 -24.63
CA VAL A 659 -3.09 -5.73 -24.62
C VAL A 659 -2.04 -6.55 -23.84
N GLY A 660 -2.47 -7.18 -22.74
CA GLY A 660 -1.59 -7.96 -21.84
C GLY A 660 -0.64 -7.10 -20.98
N GLY A 661 -0.81 -5.78 -21.01
CA GLY A 661 -0.08 -4.82 -20.20
C GLY A 661 -0.36 -4.96 -18.72
N LYS A 662 0.62 -4.58 -17.90
CA LYS A 662 0.49 -4.50 -16.43
C LYS A 662 1.12 -3.22 -15.94
N VAL A 663 0.58 -2.70 -14.84
CA VAL A 663 1.19 -1.58 -14.12
C VAL A 663 2.64 -1.96 -13.76
N PRO A 664 3.63 -1.11 -14.07
CA PRO A 664 5.03 -1.45 -13.86
C PRO A 664 5.37 -1.65 -12.38
N GLU A 665 6.11 -2.71 -12.06
CA GLU A 665 6.70 -2.96 -10.73
C GLU A 665 8.16 -2.44 -10.63
N PHE A 666 8.56 -1.53 -11.49
CA PHE A 666 9.94 -1.03 -11.53
C PHE A 666 10.15 0.11 -10.52
N HIS A 667 10.44 -0.26 -9.26
CA HIS A 667 10.76 0.68 -8.19
C HIS A 667 11.93 0.16 -7.32
N PRO A 668 12.73 1.05 -6.69
CA PRO A 668 13.95 0.66 -5.98
C PRO A 668 13.78 -0.42 -4.90
N ASP A 669 12.61 -0.52 -4.27
CA ASP A 669 12.37 -1.51 -3.21
C ASP A 669 11.88 -2.86 -3.73
N ASN A 670 11.75 -3.02 -5.05
CA ASN A 670 11.45 -4.30 -5.66
C ASN A 670 12.58 -5.29 -5.27
N PRO A 671 12.28 -6.40 -4.56
CA PRO A 671 13.29 -7.37 -4.13
C PRO A 671 14.14 -7.88 -5.30
N LYS A 672 13.56 -7.95 -6.51
CA LYS A 672 14.21 -8.35 -7.76
C LYS A 672 15.34 -7.39 -8.17
N LEU A 673 15.30 -6.12 -7.78
CA LEU A 673 16.31 -5.10 -8.08
C LEU A 673 17.39 -4.96 -7.00
N SER A 674 17.22 -5.60 -5.83
CA SER A 674 18.13 -5.44 -4.68
C SER A 674 19.56 -5.93 -4.96
N ALA A 675 19.71 -7.00 -5.74
CA ALA A 675 21.01 -7.53 -6.14
C ALA A 675 21.77 -6.55 -7.05
N TYR A 676 21.07 -5.95 -8.02
CA TYR A 676 21.63 -4.95 -8.92
C TYR A 676 22.09 -3.69 -8.17
N GLN A 677 21.29 -3.20 -7.22
CA GLN A 677 21.66 -2.03 -6.41
C GLN A 677 22.92 -2.27 -5.58
N ARG A 678 23.04 -3.46 -4.96
CA ARG A 678 24.25 -3.85 -4.20
C ARG A 678 25.48 -3.90 -5.10
N LEU A 679 25.35 -4.43 -6.31
CA LEU A 679 26.43 -4.45 -7.30
C LEU A 679 26.81 -3.03 -7.73
N TRP A 680 25.82 -2.18 -8.02
CA TRP A 680 26.03 -0.80 -8.47
C TRP A 680 26.80 0.04 -7.44
N ARG A 681 26.47 -0.11 -6.15
CA ARG A 681 27.15 0.58 -5.04
C ARG A 681 28.64 0.23 -4.95
N ARG A 682 29.05 -0.95 -5.43
CA ARG A 682 30.44 -1.44 -5.38
C ARG A 682 31.25 -1.13 -6.63
N LEU A 683 30.62 -0.65 -7.71
CA LEU A 683 31.34 -0.29 -8.93
C LEU A 683 32.27 0.90 -8.68
N PRO A 684 33.49 0.92 -9.25
CA PRO A 684 34.32 2.12 -9.27
C PRO A 684 33.59 3.30 -9.93
N ALA A 685 33.73 4.51 -9.38
CA ALA A 685 32.99 5.69 -9.83
C ALA A 685 33.12 6.01 -11.34
N PRO A 686 34.29 5.84 -12.00
CA PRO A 686 34.38 6.01 -13.45
C PRO A 686 33.52 5.00 -14.23
N LEU A 687 33.50 3.73 -13.81
CA LEU A 687 32.72 2.67 -14.44
C LEU A 687 31.21 2.87 -14.21
N ALA A 688 30.81 3.22 -12.99
CA ALA A 688 29.41 3.52 -12.67
C ALA A 688 28.87 4.69 -13.52
N ARG A 689 29.68 5.73 -13.76
CA ARG A 689 29.32 6.86 -14.64
C ARG A 689 29.16 6.43 -16.09
N GLY A 690 30.12 5.67 -16.63
CA GLY A 690 30.09 5.21 -18.02
C GLY A 690 28.93 4.24 -18.32
N LEU A 691 28.71 3.25 -17.45
CA LEU A 691 27.59 2.31 -17.56
C LEU A 691 26.25 2.99 -17.31
N GLY A 692 26.20 3.94 -16.36
CA GLY A 692 25.00 4.69 -16.03
C GLY A 692 24.45 5.42 -17.24
N ALA A 693 25.31 6.12 -17.98
CA ALA A 693 24.92 6.85 -19.19
C ALA A 693 24.32 5.95 -20.27
N LYS A 694 24.82 4.72 -20.43
CA LYS A 694 24.27 3.74 -21.40
C LYS A 694 22.92 3.18 -20.95
N LEU A 695 22.80 2.81 -19.68
CA LEU A 695 21.55 2.26 -19.12
C LEU A 695 20.43 3.29 -19.07
N PHE A 696 20.78 4.56 -18.87
CA PHE A 696 19.81 5.65 -18.78
C PHE A 696 18.98 5.80 -20.05
N LYS A 697 19.54 5.48 -21.23
CA LYS A 697 18.81 5.47 -22.51
C LYS A 697 17.65 4.47 -22.56
N HIS A 698 17.55 3.57 -21.59
CA HIS A 698 16.52 2.54 -21.54
C HIS A 698 15.49 2.74 -20.41
N VAL A 699 15.54 3.85 -19.68
CA VAL A 699 14.61 4.17 -18.59
C VAL A 699 13.94 5.52 -18.86
N PRO A 700 12.60 5.56 -19.07
CA PRO A 700 11.84 6.79 -19.29
C PRO A 700 11.61 7.63 -18.02
#